data_AF-A0A9W4U7D3-F1
#
_entry.id   AF-A0A9W4U7D3-F1
#
_cell.length_a   1.000
_cell.length_b   1.000
_cell.length_c   1.000
_cell.angle_alpha   90.00
_cell.angle_beta   90.00
_cell.angle_gamma   90.00
#
_symmetry.space_group_name_H-M   'P 1'
#
loop_
_entity.id
_entity.type
_entity.pdbx_description
1 polymer ?
#
loop_
_entity_poly.entity_id
_entity_poly.type
_entity_poly.pdbx_seq_one_letter_code
_entity_poly.pdbx_strand_id
1 'polypeptide(L)'
;MDVALEFLDPLVFDKAYAWALPSPDIGLSNSTYSDLQAASTAPTSQWSRDNIYRQITSILLITQLGATSLYLIFSALSYYLVFDRRLEYHPRFLKNQVRQEIQSSLFAVPFINLLTLPIFLAEVRGKSLLYSNTSDYGWSWLVISALLYMAFNDFAIYWIHRLEHHPSVYKYIHKPHHKWIVPTPWAALAFHPLDGYVQSLPYHVFVFLCPMQRYLYLVLFVGVQIWTIFIHDGDMISGHWTEKFINSPAHHTLHHMYFTVNYGQYFTWADTYFGSHRAPEPSLDPIHDALKVMRAKGLVDEQGNPIKHKKSEHNLATINQGGDVLCPERLSICNHVSEEMYLKAVVLAVLLHAAQGIAAASPRPKLTPDELEKKIGQPGLKQHLRALDKIGKQNGGNRAFGTEGYAQSSDYVLSQISTKHDKELKTWTQSFNHTYEETRDISVTGPDGEDVDVLSLMYNNATPLPDGVTGELVAVPVDDERGSGCFEDQWTGLNVTGQLALVKRGVCSISDKLKIAKNLGATGVILFHNTNSTPNAATLSAENIGLLAPVGLVSQSVGLSWLSRIAANETLTVTLLVDSIFEPRSSWNVFAETIEGDANNVIMLGAHLDSVQAGPGINDDGSGVTAQIEILKALRGLQGIKNKIRFAFWGAEEPGLVGSLFYTSQLSSSEADKIRFYYNYDMIGSPVPVYGVYARDDPGDKFGAQILLDYLVAKGKPAYFGSFGTGSDYVGFLELGIPSSGIHTGGGDPADPCYHLACDTFENISWEALEVNTKAAARAAAALALSVEGLPPRNTTSVNPRSEMGIRGLFENWEGVRLEAAGGHSCALKTRRTV
;
A
#
# COMPACT_ATOMS: atom_id res chain seq x y z
N MET A 1 -21.11 -26.52 15.22
CA MET A 1 -20.29 -26.67 16.45
C MET A 1 -19.43 -27.92 16.43
N ASP A 2 -19.89 -29.04 15.86
CA ASP A 2 -19.10 -30.28 15.75
C ASP A 2 -17.74 -30.05 15.09
N VAL A 3 -17.73 -29.41 13.90
CA VAL A 3 -16.52 -28.98 13.20
C VAL A 3 -15.58 -28.14 14.08
N ALA A 4 -16.11 -27.20 14.87
CA ALA A 4 -15.28 -26.32 15.68
C ALA A 4 -14.59 -27.08 16.82
N LEU A 5 -15.28 -28.03 17.46
CA LEU A 5 -14.70 -28.89 18.49
C LEU A 5 -13.66 -29.84 17.90
N GLU A 6 -13.91 -30.43 16.72
CA GLU A 6 -12.96 -31.29 16.01
C GLU A 6 -11.58 -30.63 15.84
N PHE A 7 -11.57 -29.33 15.51
CA PHE A 7 -10.32 -28.55 15.39
C PHE A 7 -9.76 -28.08 16.73
N LEU A 8 -10.61 -27.55 17.63
CA LEU A 8 -10.15 -26.88 18.85
C LEU A 8 -9.81 -27.85 19.99
N ASP A 9 -10.38 -29.05 20.00
CA ASP A 9 -10.06 -30.06 21.00
C ASP A 9 -8.56 -30.42 21.04
N PRO A 10 -7.93 -30.88 19.94
CA PRO A 10 -6.51 -31.23 19.97
C PRO A 10 -5.57 -30.01 20.14
N LEU A 11 -5.98 -28.83 19.67
CA LEU A 11 -5.13 -27.64 19.69
C LEU A 11 -5.13 -26.92 21.03
N VAL A 12 -6.30 -26.80 21.65
CA VAL A 12 -6.56 -25.91 22.79
C VAL A 12 -7.21 -26.66 23.95
N PHE A 13 -8.37 -27.27 23.74
CA PHE A 13 -9.18 -27.74 24.87
C PHE A 13 -8.57 -28.95 25.57
N ASP A 14 -7.96 -29.91 24.87
CA ASP A 14 -7.29 -31.04 25.52
C ASP A 14 -6.23 -30.57 26.51
N LYS A 15 -5.42 -29.58 26.12
CA LYS A 15 -4.38 -28.99 26.99
C LYS A 15 -5.00 -28.19 28.13
N ALA A 16 -6.01 -27.38 27.84
CA ALA A 16 -6.67 -26.53 28.84
C ALA A 16 -7.39 -27.36 29.91
N TYR A 17 -8.14 -28.39 29.53
CA TYR A 17 -8.83 -29.28 30.47
C TYR A 17 -7.86 -30.24 31.17
N ALA A 18 -6.76 -30.65 30.54
CA ALA A 18 -5.70 -31.40 31.24
C ALA A 18 -5.00 -30.55 32.30
N TRP A 19 -4.82 -29.26 32.04
CA TRP A 19 -4.27 -28.33 33.01
C TRP A 19 -5.25 -28.00 34.14
N ALA A 20 -6.52 -27.73 33.81
CA ALA A 20 -7.53 -27.31 34.79
C ALA A 20 -8.13 -28.48 35.60
N LEU A 21 -8.23 -29.66 35.00
CA LEU A 21 -8.81 -30.89 35.58
C LEU A 21 -7.90 -32.08 35.25
N PRO A 22 -6.68 -32.15 35.80
CA PRO A 22 -5.77 -33.27 35.53
C PRO A 22 -6.36 -34.58 36.05
N SER A 23 -6.30 -35.63 35.23
CA SER A 23 -6.65 -36.98 35.68
C SER A 23 -5.61 -37.45 36.70
N PRO A 24 -6.02 -38.04 37.85
CA PRO A 24 -5.08 -38.62 38.80
C PRO A 24 -4.29 -39.75 38.12
N ASP A 25 -2.97 -39.77 38.34
CA ASP A 25 -2.08 -40.81 37.84
C ASP A 25 -2.63 -42.19 38.22
N ILE A 26 -2.90 -43.04 37.23
CA ILE A 26 -3.13 -44.46 37.48
C ILE A 26 -1.78 -45.01 37.96
N GLY A 27 -1.66 -45.18 39.27
CA GLY A 27 -0.52 -45.87 39.88
C GLY A 27 -0.33 -47.22 39.21
N LEU A 28 0.79 -47.38 38.51
CA LEU A 28 1.23 -48.61 37.87
C LEU A 28 1.44 -49.69 38.94
N SER A 29 0.45 -50.59 39.11
CA SER A 29 0.70 -51.88 39.75
C SER A 29 1.04 -52.92 38.68
N ASN A 30 2.31 -53.32 38.65
CA ASN A 30 2.86 -54.50 37.98
C ASN A 30 2.44 -54.77 36.53
N SER A 31 3.12 -54.12 35.58
CA SER A 31 3.25 -54.67 34.22
C SER A 31 4.67 -54.49 33.69
N THR A 32 5.13 -55.52 32.97
CA THR A 32 6.50 -55.73 32.50
C THR A 32 6.97 -54.67 31.50
N TYR A 33 8.29 -54.46 31.50
CA TYR A 33 9.07 -53.43 30.80
C TYR A 33 8.90 -53.34 29.26
N SER A 34 8.03 -54.14 28.65
CA SER A 34 7.77 -54.18 27.20
C SER A 34 6.59 -53.32 26.73
N ASP A 35 5.72 -52.85 27.63
CA ASP A 35 4.55 -52.03 27.24
C ASP A 35 4.79 -50.50 27.34
N LEU A 36 6.00 -50.07 27.73
CA LEU A 36 6.33 -48.67 27.99
C LEU A 36 6.70 -47.84 26.73
N GLN A 37 6.62 -48.40 25.53
CA GLN A 37 7.02 -47.71 24.29
C GLN A 37 5.87 -47.06 23.49
N ALA A 38 4.62 -47.05 24.00
CA ALA A 38 3.50 -46.42 23.27
C ALA A 38 2.54 -45.56 24.11
N ALA A 39 2.87 -45.23 25.37
CA ALA A 39 2.04 -44.34 26.18
C ALA A 39 2.58 -42.90 26.13
N SER A 40 1.91 -42.06 25.33
CA SER A 40 2.05 -40.60 25.37
C SER A 40 1.94 -40.10 26.81
N THR A 41 3.03 -39.54 27.35
CA THR A 41 3.11 -38.90 28.68
C THR A 41 2.47 -37.52 28.72
N ALA A 42 1.53 -37.23 27.82
CA ALA A 42 0.77 -35.98 27.87
C ALA A 42 -0.24 -36.06 29.02
N PRO A 43 -0.31 -35.05 29.90
CA PRO A 43 -1.33 -35.00 30.94
C PRO A 43 -2.73 -35.10 30.29
N THR A 44 -3.56 -36.00 30.81
CA THR A 44 -4.92 -36.22 30.33
C THR A 44 -5.92 -35.54 31.26
N SER A 45 -7.03 -35.05 30.71
CA SER A 45 -8.08 -34.46 31.52
C SER A 45 -8.97 -35.54 32.15
N GLN A 46 -9.45 -35.28 33.37
CA GLN A 46 -10.52 -36.02 34.01
C GLN A 46 -11.81 -36.03 33.17
N TRP A 47 -12.06 -35.01 32.34
CA TRP A 47 -13.20 -34.95 31.44
C TRP A 47 -12.80 -35.33 30.01
N SER A 48 -13.28 -36.50 29.55
CA SER A 48 -13.17 -36.92 28.15
C SER A 48 -13.93 -35.97 27.21
N ARG A 49 -13.59 -35.98 25.91
CA ARG A 49 -14.25 -35.13 24.89
C ARG A 49 -15.78 -35.34 24.81
N ASP A 50 -16.26 -36.53 25.14
CA ASP A 50 -17.70 -36.86 25.16
C ASP A 50 -18.41 -36.44 26.46
N ASN A 51 -17.66 -35.98 27.47
CA ASN A 51 -18.24 -35.52 28.72
C ASN A 51 -19.16 -34.31 28.48
N ILE A 52 -20.39 -34.39 28.99
CA ILE A 52 -21.42 -33.37 28.78
C ILE A 52 -21.01 -31.99 29.32
N TYR A 53 -20.34 -31.93 30.47
CA TYR A 53 -19.92 -30.66 31.06
C TYR A 53 -18.79 -30.02 30.26
N ARG A 54 -17.86 -30.84 29.75
CA ARG A 54 -16.83 -30.39 28.81
C ARG A 54 -17.45 -29.85 27.52
N GLN A 55 -18.36 -30.60 26.90
CA GLN A 55 -19.03 -30.17 25.66
C GLN A 55 -19.80 -28.86 25.87
N ILE A 56 -20.60 -28.76 26.94
CA ILE A 56 -21.35 -27.53 27.27
C ILE A 56 -20.40 -26.35 27.45
N THR A 57 -19.35 -26.52 28.24
CA THR A 57 -18.40 -25.44 28.55
C THR A 57 -17.64 -25.01 27.31
N SER A 58 -17.12 -25.96 26.52
CA SER A 58 -16.41 -25.67 25.28
C SER A 58 -17.31 -25.00 24.24
N ILE A 59 -18.54 -25.48 24.04
CA ILE A 59 -19.49 -24.88 23.09
C ILE A 59 -19.82 -23.45 23.52
N LEU A 60 -20.10 -23.20 24.80
CA LEU A 60 -20.37 -21.84 25.30
C LEU A 60 -19.16 -20.93 25.11
N LEU A 61 -17.94 -21.40 25.36
CA LEU A 61 -16.72 -20.61 25.12
C LEU A 61 -16.51 -20.29 23.64
N ILE A 62 -16.64 -21.30 22.76
CA ILE A 62 -16.50 -21.12 21.31
C ILE A 62 -17.52 -20.12 20.80
N THR A 63 -18.80 -20.33 21.13
CA THR A 63 -19.91 -19.50 20.66
C THR A 63 -19.82 -18.09 21.22
N GLN A 64 -19.44 -17.92 22.49
CA GLN A 64 -19.26 -16.60 23.08
C GLN A 64 -18.12 -15.83 22.43
N LEU A 65 -16.93 -16.44 22.30
CA LEU A 65 -15.78 -15.79 21.70
C LEU A 65 -15.99 -15.55 20.21
N GLY A 66 -16.53 -16.52 19.48
CA GLY A 66 -16.80 -16.43 18.05
C GLY A 66 -17.83 -15.36 17.74
N ALA A 67 -19.01 -15.41 18.38
CA ALA A 67 -20.07 -14.43 18.15
C ALA A 67 -19.62 -13.02 18.53
N THR A 68 -18.96 -12.85 19.68
CA THR A 68 -18.46 -11.54 20.12
C THR A 68 -17.37 -11.01 19.17
N SER A 69 -16.43 -11.85 18.74
CA SER A 69 -15.34 -11.41 17.85
C SER A 69 -15.87 -11.06 16.46
N LEU A 70 -16.73 -11.89 15.86
CA LEU A 70 -17.35 -11.60 14.58
C LEU A 70 -18.15 -10.29 14.65
N TYR A 71 -18.98 -10.13 15.68
CA TYR A 71 -19.74 -8.90 15.91
C TYR A 71 -18.82 -7.68 16.02
N LEU A 72 -17.81 -7.70 16.89
CA LEU A 72 -16.92 -6.55 17.11
C LEU A 72 -16.10 -6.20 15.86
N ILE A 73 -15.57 -7.21 15.16
CA ILE A 73 -14.74 -7.00 13.97
C ILE A 73 -15.57 -6.46 12.82
N PHE A 74 -16.67 -7.14 12.45
CA PHE A 74 -17.45 -6.77 11.27
C PHE A 74 -18.30 -5.53 11.49
N SER A 75 -18.79 -5.29 12.72
CA SER A 75 -19.46 -4.01 13.04
C SER A 75 -18.47 -2.85 13.01
N ALA A 76 -17.23 -3.05 13.49
CA ALA A 76 -16.20 -2.01 13.36
C ALA A 76 -15.83 -1.75 11.90
N LEU A 77 -15.62 -2.80 11.11
CA LEU A 77 -15.31 -2.65 9.68
C LEU A 77 -16.43 -1.91 8.95
N SER A 78 -17.68 -2.34 9.12
CA SER A 78 -18.84 -1.67 8.52
C SER A 78 -18.96 -0.23 9.03
N TYR A 79 -18.83 0.01 10.33
CA TYR A 79 -18.97 1.36 10.91
C TYR A 79 -17.88 2.35 10.48
N TYR A 80 -16.64 1.90 10.32
CA TYR A 80 -15.52 2.79 9.96
C TYR A 80 -15.27 2.90 8.46
N LEU A 81 -15.70 1.91 7.66
CA LEU A 81 -15.41 1.86 6.22
C LEU A 81 -16.64 2.08 5.33
N VAL A 82 -17.86 1.78 5.83
CA VAL A 82 -19.08 1.78 5.02
C VAL A 82 -20.12 2.78 5.55
N PHE A 83 -20.40 2.76 6.85
CA PHE A 83 -21.43 3.59 7.49
C PHE A 83 -21.17 5.08 7.30
N ASP A 84 -22.15 5.80 6.77
CA ASP A 84 -22.07 7.25 6.64
C ASP A 84 -22.28 7.94 7.99
N ARG A 85 -21.17 8.37 8.59
CA ARG A 85 -21.17 9.04 9.91
C ARG A 85 -21.92 10.37 9.94
N ARG A 86 -22.32 10.93 8.79
CA ARG A 86 -23.24 12.09 8.76
C ARG A 86 -24.61 11.73 9.36
N LEU A 87 -25.03 10.46 9.28
CA LEU A 87 -26.28 9.98 9.89
C LEU A 87 -26.32 10.14 11.42
N GLU A 88 -25.16 10.27 12.09
CA GLU A 88 -25.08 10.57 13.53
C GLU A 88 -25.69 11.94 13.89
N TYR A 89 -25.85 12.84 12.91
CA TYR A 89 -26.50 14.15 13.08
C TYR A 89 -28.01 14.11 12.88
N HIS A 90 -28.60 12.96 12.53
CA HIS A 90 -30.03 12.83 12.34
C HIS A 90 -30.80 13.22 13.62
N PRO A 91 -31.95 13.94 13.54
CA PRO A 91 -32.69 14.41 14.72
C PRO A 91 -33.13 13.30 15.68
N ARG A 92 -33.32 12.08 15.18
CA ARG A 92 -33.72 10.90 15.95
C ARG A 92 -32.54 9.99 16.33
N PHE A 93 -31.30 10.41 16.07
CA PHE A 93 -30.11 9.72 16.54
C PHE A 93 -29.90 9.99 18.04
N LEU A 94 -29.82 8.93 18.84
CA LEU A 94 -29.79 9.05 20.28
C LEU A 94 -28.41 9.50 20.79
N LYS A 95 -28.40 10.21 21.92
CA LYS A 95 -27.13 10.58 22.58
C LYS A 95 -26.38 9.31 23.01
N ASN A 96 -25.12 9.19 22.63
CA ASN A 96 -24.28 8.01 22.88
C ASN A 96 -24.86 6.71 22.27
N GLN A 97 -25.62 6.80 21.18
CA GLN A 97 -26.30 5.64 20.58
C GLN A 97 -25.35 4.46 20.33
N VAL A 98 -24.21 4.68 19.66
CA VAL A 98 -23.21 3.63 19.37
C VAL A 98 -22.79 2.88 20.64
N ARG A 99 -22.51 3.60 21.74
CA ARG A 99 -22.16 2.98 23.02
C ARG A 99 -23.32 2.15 23.57
N GLN A 100 -24.56 2.66 23.48
CA GLN A 100 -25.74 1.94 23.96
C GLN A 100 -26.03 0.70 23.11
N GLU A 101 -25.85 0.77 21.78
CA GLU A 101 -25.98 -0.36 20.86
C GLU A 101 -24.96 -1.44 21.20
N ILE A 102 -23.68 -1.08 21.37
CA ILE A 102 -22.63 -2.02 21.79
C ILE A 102 -22.96 -2.67 23.13
N GLN A 103 -23.39 -1.88 24.13
CA GLN A 103 -23.76 -2.42 25.44
C GLN A 103 -24.96 -3.36 25.36
N SER A 104 -25.97 -3.03 24.55
CA SER A 104 -27.14 -3.87 24.34
C SER A 104 -26.77 -5.18 23.64
N SER A 105 -25.95 -5.12 22.59
CA SER A 105 -25.46 -6.28 21.85
C SER A 105 -24.62 -7.21 22.73
N LEU A 106 -23.63 -6.67 23.46
CA LEU A 106 -22.78 -7.46 24.35
C LEU A 106 -23.54 -8.04 25.54
N PHE A 107 -24.60 -7.37 25.98
CA PHE A 107 -25.52 -7.92 26.97
C PHE A 107 -26.34 -9.08 26.39
N ALA A 108 -26.82 -8.97 25.14
CA ALA A 108 -27.71 -9.96 24.55
C ALA A 108 -27.00 -11.28 24.16
N VAL A 109 -25.79 -11.20 23.61
CA VAL A 109 -25.05 -12.35 23.06
C VAL A 109 -24.94 -13.55 24.02
N PRO A 110 -24.55 -13.40 25.30
CA PRO A 110 -24.45 -14.54 26.23
C PRO A 110 -25.77 -15.28 26.43
N PHE A 111 -26.89 -14.55 26.49
CA PHE A 111 -28.21 -15.16 26.69
C PHE A 111 -28.70 -15.86 25.44
N ILE A 112 -28.45 -15.29 24.25
CA ILE A 112 -28.75 -15.95 22.97
C ILE A 112 -27.96 -17.25 22.87
N ASN A 113 -26.66 -17.22 23.15
CA ASN A 113 -25.82 -18.41 23.15
C ASN A 113 -26.33 -19.49 24.13
N LEU A 114 -26.78 -19.08 25.31
CA LEU A 114 -27.37 -20.00 26.29
C LEU A 114 -28.67 -20.64 25.79
N LEU A 115 -29.54 -19.87 25.13
CA LEU A 115 -30.79 -20.38 24.54
C LEU A 115 -30.54 -21.30 23.34
N THR A 116 -29.48 -21.05 22.56
CA THR A 116 -29.09 -21.88 21.40
C THR A 116 -28.31 -23.14 21.79
N LEU A 117 -27.70 -23.17 22.98
CA LEU A 117 -26.88 -24.29 23.47
C LEU A 117 -27.52 -25.68 23.30
N PRO A 118 -28.81 -25.91 23.63
CA PRO A 118 -29.42 -27.23 23.43
C PRO A 118 -29.37 -27.72 21.98
N ILE A 119 -29.50 -26.81 21.01
CA ILE A 119 -29.46 -27.13 19.58
C ILE A 119 -28.04 -27.49 19.16
N PHE A 120 -27.04 -26.70 19.58
CA PHE A 120 -25.64 -27.01 19.31
C PHE A 120 -25.18 -28.32 19.95
N LEU A 121 -25.66 -28.60 21.17
CA LEU A 121 -25.38 -29.86 21.84
C LEU A 121 -26.02 -31.05 21.11
N ALA A 122 -27.26 -30.88 20.61
CA ALA A 122 -27.91 -31.90 19.79
C ALA A 122 -27.14 -32.15 18.48
N GLU A 123 -26.63 -31.10 17.84
CA GLU A 123 -25.76 -31.19 16.64
C GLU A 123 -24.50 -32.00 16.94
N VAL A 124 -23.73 -31.64 17.97
CA VAL A 124 -22.50 -32.33 18.39
C VAL A 124 -22.76 -33.79 18.79
N ARG A 125 -23.98 -34.10 19.24
CA ARG A 125 -24.40 -35.46 19.60
C ARG A 125 -25.05 -36.24 18.45
N GLY A 126 -24.81 -35.79 17.21
CA GLY A 126 -25.22 -36.48 16.00
C GLY A 126 -26.74 -36.57 15.83
N LYS A 127 -27.50 -35.59 16.34
CA LYS A 127 -28.96 -35.52 16.14
C LYS A 127 -29.37 -34.73 14.90
N SER A 128 -28.44 -34.00 14.29
CA SER A 128 -28.66 -33.31 13.01
C SER A 128 -28.40 -34.24 11.82
N LEU A 129 -28.81 -33.80 10.63
CA LEU A 129 -28.57 -34.45 9.34
C LEU A 129 -27.31 -33.91 8.65
N LEU A 130 -26.35 -33.39 9.42
CA LEU A 130 -25.10 -32.89 8.89
C LEU A 130 -24.20 -34.05 8.43
N TYR A 131 -23.69 -33.97 7.20
CA TYR A 131 -22.77 -34.96 6.63
C TYR A 131 -21.38 -34.38 6.34
N SER A 132 -20.36 -35.24 6.30
CA SER A 132 -18.96 -34.88 5.99
C SER A 132 -18.69 -34.84 4.49
N ASN A 133 -18.94 -35.99 3.86
CA ASN A 133 -18.63 -36.36 2.50
C ASN A 133 -19.40 -35.54 1.45
N THR A 134 -18.79 -34.69 0.62
CA THR A 134 -19.50 -34.22 -0.59
C THR A 134 -19.89 -35.41 -1.50
N SER A 135 -19.19 -36.54 -1.40
CA SER A 135 -19.53 -37.81 -2.04
C SER A 135 -20.86 -38.43 -1.60
N ASP A 136 -21.36 -38.10 -0.40
CA ASP A 136 -22.51 -38.80 0.20
C ASP A 136 -23.81 -38.42 -0.53
N TYR A 137 -23.89 -37.18 -1.05
CA TYR A 137 -25.04 -36.65 -1.79
C TYR A 137 -24.67 -35.98 -3.13
N GLY A 138 -23.37 -35.79 -3.42
CA GLY A 138 -22.86 -35.20 -4.65
C GLY A 138 -22.84 -33.66 -4.67
N TRP A 139 -22.06 -33.10 -5.60
CA TRP A 139 -21.89 -31.65 -5.77
C TRP A 139 -23.19 -30.92 -6.14
N SER A 140 -24.10 -31.57 -6.87
CA SER A 140 -25.40 -30.99 -7.20
C SER A 140 -26.24 -30.74 -5.94
N TRP A 141 -26.25 -31.71 -5.01
CA TRP A 141 -26.96 -31.54 -3.74
C TRP A 141 -26.32 -30.48 -2.85
N LEU A 142 -24.98 -30.33 -2.89
CA LEU A 142 -24.30 -29.24 -2.18
C LEU A 142 -24.87 -27.87 -2.57
N VAL A 143 -25.06 -27.62 -3.86
CA VAL A 143 -25.64 -26.35 -4.36
C VAL A 143 -27.13 -26.26 -4.05
N ILE A 144 -27.90 -27.32 -4.28
CA ILE A 144 -29.36 -27.33 -4.03
C ILE A 144 -29.65 -27.09 -2.54
N SER A 145 -28.94 -27.77 -1.64
CA SER A 145 -29.10 -27.61 -0.20
C SER A 145 -28.73 -26.19 0.28
N ALA A 146 -27.76 -25.52 -0.34
CA ALA A 146 -27.48 -24.11 -0.08
C ALA A 146 -28.66 -23.20 -0.45
N LEU A 147 -29.26 -23.41 -1.62
CA LEU A 147 -30.42 -22.63 -2.08
C LEU A 147 -31.66 -22.89 -1.21
N LEU A 148 -31.90 -24.16 -0.84
CA LEU A 148 -32.98 -24.54 0.07
C LEU A 148 -32.78 -23.94 1.45
N TYR A 149 -31.54 -23.92 1.97
CA TYR A 149 -31.20 -23.27 3.23
C TYR A 149 -31.57 -21.79 3.19
N MET A 150 -31.13 -21.06 2.15
CA MET A 150 -31.45 -19.63 2.01
C MET A 150 -32.95 -19.38 1.89
N ALA A 151 -33.67 -20.14 1.05
CA ALA A 151 -35.11 -19.99 0.87
C ALA A 151 -35.91 -20.30 2.14
N PHE A 152 -35.53 -21.36 2.87
CA PHE A 152 -36.16 -21.72 4.14
C PHE A 152 -35.97 -20.63 5.19
N ASN A 153 -34.74 -20.13 5.34
CA ASN A 153 -34.44 -19.10 6.32
C ASN A 153 -35.17 -17.80 5.99
N ASP A 154 -35.14 -17.37 4.73
CA ASP A 154 -35.80 -16.14 4.32
C ASP A 154 -37.32 -16.18 4.58
N PHE A 155 -37.97 -17.30 4.26
CA PHE A 155 -39.40 -17.47 4.53
C PHE A 155 -39.73 -17.55 6.03
N ALA A 156 -38.95 -18.31 6.80
CA ALA A 156 -39.19 -18.48 8.22
C ALA A 156 -38.95 -17.18 9.01
N ILE A 157 -37.87 -16.48 8.71
CA ILE A 157 -37.52 -15.21 9.34
C ILE A 157 -38.55 -14.14 9.00
N TYR A 158 -39.00 -14.07 7.75
CA TYR A 158 -40.08 -13.16 7.37
C TYR A 158 -41.29 -13.27 8.33
N TRP A 159 -41.74 -14.49 8.62
CA TRP A 159 -42.88 -14.70 9.52
C TRP A 159 -42.54 -14.44 10.98
N ILE A 160 -41.37 -14.87 11.45
CA ILE A 160 -40.92 -14.61 12.82
C ILE A 160 -40.85 -13.10 13.06
N HIS A 161 -40.16 -12.39 12.18
CA HIS A 161 -39.97 -10.95 12.27
C HIS A 161 -41.32 -10.21 12.17
N ARG A 162 -42.21 -10.61 11.25
CA ARG A 162 -43.56 -10.05 11.17
C ARG A 162 -44.40 -10.31 12.44
N LEU A 163 -44.27 -11.49 13.06
CA LEU A 163 -44.91 -11.81 14.33
C LEU A 163 -44.34 -11.01 15.50
N GLU A 164 -43.05 -10.72 15.49
CA GLU A 164 -42.40 -9.85 16.47
C GLU A 164 -42.93 -8.42 16.43
N HIS A 165 -43.41 -7.96 15.27
CA HIS A 165 -44.13 -6.70 15.12
C HIS A 165 -45.61 -6.76 15.50
N HIS A 166 -46.15 -7.94 15.82
CA HIS A 166 -47.51 -8.04 16.32
C HIS A 166 -47.63 -7.28 17.65
N PRO A 167 -48.69 -6.45 17.88
CA PRO A 167 -48.77 -5.58 19.06
C PRO A 167 -48.62 -6.28 20.42
N SER A 168 -49.01 -7.56 20.51
CA SER A 168 -48.86 -8.37 21.73
C SER A 168 -47.41 -8.79 22.02
N VAL A 169 -46.55 -8.81 21.01
CA VAL A 169 -45.14 -9.25 21.10
C VAL A 169 -44.20 -8.05 21.06
N TYR A 170 -44.42 -7.13 20.12
CA TYR A 170 -43.55 -5.97 19.82
C TYR A 170 -43.13 -5.20 21.06
N LYS A 171 -44.10 -4.84 21.92
CA LYS A 171 -43.85 -4.02 23.12
C LYS A 171 -42.77 -4.61 24.04
N TYR A 172 -42.65 -5.93 24.10
CA TYR A 172 -41.81 -6.63 25.07
C TYR A 172 -40.50 -7.14 24.47
N ILE A 173 -40.54 -7.61 23.22
CA ILE A 173 -39.40 -8.31 22.61
C ILE A 173 -38.69 -7.45 21.57
N HIS A 174 -39.43 -6.86 20.64
CA HIS A 174 -38.84 -6.25 19.43
C HIS A 174 -38.72 -4.72 19.47
N LYS A 175 -39.52 -4.05 20.31
CA LYS A 175 -39.40 -2.60 20.56
C LYS A 175 -38.00 -2.15 21.01
N PRO A 176 -37.24 -2.90 21.83
CA PRO A 176 -35.85 -2.57 22.14
C PRO A 176 -34.95 -2.44 20.91
N HIS A 177 -35.18 -3.26 19.87
CA HIS A 177 -34.45 -3.18 18.60
C HIS A 177 -34.84 -1.90 17.83
N HIS A 178 -36.13 -1.63 17.73
CA HIS A 178 -36.69 -0.46 17.04
C HIS A 178 -36.50 0.87 17.77
N LYS A 179 -35.80 0.85 18.92
CA LYS A 179 -35.33 2.06 19.58
C LYS A 179 -34.31 2.81 18.69
N TRP A 180 -33.57 2.08 17.85
CA TRP A 180 -32.51 2.60 16.97
C TRP A 180 -33.10 2.95 15.60
N ILE A 181 -33.90 4.01 15.53
CA ILE A 181 -34.62 4.39 14.27
C ILE A 181 -33.67 4.66 13.09
N VAL A 182 -32.50 5.22 13.38
CA VAL A 182 -31.38 5.30 12.43
C VAL A 182 -30.29 4.41 13.01
N PRO A 183 -30.33 3.09 12.75
CA PRO A 183 -29.39 2.16 13.35
C PRO A 183 -27.99 2.38 12.80
N THR A 184 -26.99 1.97 13.56
CA THR A 184 -25.63 1.76 13.03
C THR A 184 -25.37 0.25 12.90
N PRO A 185 -24.26 -0.19 12.27
CA PRO A 185 -23.87 -1.60 12.25
C PRO A 185 -23.79 -2.23 13.66
N TRP A 186 -23.53 -1.43 14.70
CA TRP A 186 -23.52 -1.88 16.08
C TRP A 186 -24.91 -2.27 16.63
N ALA A 187 -25.99 -1.85 15.96
CA ALA A 187 -27.36 -2.20 16.31
C ALA A 187 -27.75 -3.63 15.91
N ALA A 188 -26.92 -4.31 15.12
CA ALA A 188 -27.24 -5.60 14.51
C ALA A 188 -27.60 -6.71 15.51
N LEU A 189 -27.08 -6.64 16.74
CA LEU A 189 -27.43 -7.55 17.84
C LEU A 189 -28.07 -6.81 19.03
N ALA A 190 -28.44 -5.54 18.87
CA ALA A 190 -28.92 -4.66 19.93
C ALA A 190 -30.43 -4.82 20.16
N PHE A 191 -30.86 -6.05 20.44
CA PHE A 191 -32.26 -6.42 20.68
C PHE A 191 -32.41 -7.24 21.96
N HIS A 192 -33.66 -7.56 22.34
CA HIS A 192 -33.92 -8.45 23.48
C HIS A 192 -33.34 -9.85 23.19
N PRO A 193 -32.74 -10.59 24.15
CA PRO A 193 -32.13 -11.88 23.83
C PRO A 193 -33.06 -12.91 23.19
N LEU A 194 -34.33 -12.92 23.60
CA LEU A 194 -35.34 -13.80 23.01
C LEU A 194 -35.64 -13.45 21.55
N ASP A 195 -35.55 -12.17 21.17
CA ASP A 195 -35.72 -11.67 19.79
C ASP A 195 -34.68 -12.33 18.88
N GLY A 196 -33.40 -12.08 19.17
CA GLY A 196 -32.30 -12.65 18.40
C GLY A 196 -32.27 -14.17 18.40
N TYR A 197 -32.63 -14.80 19.52
CA TYR A 197 -32.74 -16.26 19.58
C TYR A 197 -33.79 -16.76 18.59
N VAL A 198 -35.03 -16.25 18.65
CA VAL A 198 -36.12 -16.72 17.80
C VAL A 198 -35.82 -16.42 16.33
N GLN A 199 -35.32 -15.23 16.00
CA GLN A 199 -34.89 -14.90 14.63
C GLN A 199 -33.73 -15.78 14.13
N SER A 200 -32.87 -16.29 15.02
CA SER A 200 -31.77 -17.19 14.64
C SER A 200 -32.19 -18.65 14.46
N LEU A 201 -33.36 -19.06 14.98
CA LEU A 201 -33.80 -20.46 14.95
C LEU A 201 -33.82 -21.09 13.57
N PRO A 202 -34.29 -20.42 12.49
CA PRO A 202 -34.33 -21.03 11.17
C PRO A 202 -32.96 -21.54 10.70
N TYR A 203 -31.91 -20.76 10.96
CA TYR A 203 -30.53 -21.12 10.60
C TYR A 203 -30.11 -22.44 11.24
N HIS A 204 -30.57 -22.72 12.46
CA HIS A 204 -30.20 -23.89 13.24
C HIS A 204 -31.13 -25.09 13.04
N VAL A 205 -32.42 -24.85 12.77
CA VAL A 205 -33.42 -25.91 12.61
C VAL A 205 -33.29 -26.61 11.26
N PHE A 206 -32.87 -25.90 10.21
CA PHE A 206 -32.78 -26.47 8.86
C PHE A 206 -32.00 -27.78 8.80
N VAL A 207 -30.86 -27.86 9.51
CA VAL A 207 -29.98 -29.05 9.49
C VAL A 207 -30.57 -30.26 10.22
N PHE A 208 -31.71 -30.13 10.90
CA PHE A 208 -32.48 -31.25 11.46
C PHE A 208 -33.59 -31.71 10.52
N LEU A 209 -33.92 -30.92 9.49
CA LEU A 209 -34.98 -31.21 8.52
C LEU A 209 -34.42 -31.68 7.19
N CYS A 210 -33.28 -31.12 6.76
CA CYS A 210 -32.68 -31.36 5.45
C CYS A 210 -31.20 -31.72 5.58
N PRO A 211 -30.72 -32.80 4.93
CA PRO A 211 -29.31 -33.14 4.91
C PRO A 211 -28.46 -32.04 4.30
N MET A 212 -27.40 -31.63 5.01
CA MET A 212 -26.53 -30.53 4.59
C MET A 212 -25.07 -30.82 4.93
N GLN A 213 -24.16 -30.37 4.07
CA GLN A 213 -22.74 -30.57 4.29
C GLN A 213 -22.26 -29.67 5.44
N ARG A 214 -21.50 -30.22 6.40
CA ARG A 214 -21.13 -29.54 7.66
C ARG A 214 -20.33 -28.24 7.48
N TYR A 215 -19.43 -28.16 6.50
CA TYR A 215 -18.64 -26.96 6.20
C TYR A 215 -19.46 -25.92 5.46
N LEU A 216 -20.31 -26.33 4.50
CA LEU A 216 -21.25 -25.43 3.84
C LEU A 216 -22.19 -24.77 4.86
N TYR A 217 -22.73 -25.56 5.79
CA TYR A 217 -23.55 -25.03 6.89
C TYR A 217 -22.78 -24.00 7.72
N LEU A 218 -21.54 -24.30 8.11
CA LEU A 218 -20.70 -23.37 8.86
C LEU A 218 -20.44 -22.06 8.09
N VAL A 219 -20.15 -22.14 6.78
CA VAL A 219 -19.91 -20.97 5.93
C VAL A 219 -21.16 -20.11 5.82
N LEU A 220 -22.32 -20.70 5.54
CA LEU A 220 -23.59 -19.96 5.45
C LEU A 220 -24.01 -19.38 6.81
N PHE A 221 -23.76 -20.10 7.90
CA PHE A 221 -24.01 -19.62 9.26
C PHE A 221 -23.15 -18.41 9.61
N VAL A 222 -21.85 -18.42 9.29
CA VAL A 222 -20.99 -17.22 9.46
C VAL A 222 -21.43 -16.10 8.53
N GLY A 223 -21.77 -16.44 7.27
CA GLY A 223 -22.22 -15.49 6.27
C GLY A 223 -23.45 -14.71 6.71
N VAL A 224 -24.40 -15.37 7.39
CA VAL A 224 -25.59 -14.65 7.88
C VAL A 224 -25.29 -13.68 9.02
N GLN A 225 -24.31 -13.97 9.87
CA GLN A 225 -23.90 -13.01 10.90
C GLN A 225 -23.34 -11.72 10.28
N ILE A 226 -22.56 -11.85 9.20
CA ILE A 226 -22.03 -10.70 8.46
C ILE A 226 -23.16 -9.95 7.76
N TRP A 227 -24.06 -10.67 7.08
CA TRP A 227 -25.22 -10.08 6.42
C TRP A 227 -26.09 -9.26 7.38
N THR A 228 -26.39 -9.82 8.57
CA THR A 228 -27.16 -9.13 9.61
C THR A 228 -26.49 -7.83 10.07
N ILE A 229 -25.16 -7.74 10.06
CA ILE A 229 -24.46 -6.48 10.37
C ILE A 229 -24.62 -5.48 9.23
N PHE A 230 -24.42 -5.92 7.98
CA PHE A 230 -24.46 -5.04 6.81
C PHE A 230 -25.84 -4.44 6.56
N ILE A 231 -26.93 -5.17 6.77
CA ILE A 231 -28.28 -4.60 6.60
C ILE A 231 -28.58 -3.43 7.58
N HIS A 232 -27.78 -3.22 8.62
CA HIS A 232 -27.92 -2.11 9.59
C HIS A 232 -26.96 -0.94 9.33
N ASP A 233 -26.22 -0.93 8.23
CA ASP A 233 -25.27 0.16 7.92
C ASP A 233 -25.93 1.45 7.41
N GLY A 234 -27.26 1.48 7.29
CA GLY A 234 -28.01 2.68 6.95
C GLY A 234 -27.81 3.15 5.50
N ASP A 235 -27.17 2.34 4.66
CA ASP A 235 -26.86 2.72 3.28
C ASP A 235 -28.13 2.66 2.40
N MET A 236 -28.49 3.81 1.82
CA MET A 236 -29.71 4.03 1.06
C MET A 236 -29.47 4.05 -0.45
N ILE A 237 -28.64 3.13 -0.95
CA ILE A 237 -28.52 2.87 -2.39
C ILE A 237 -29.90 2.52 -2.94
N SER A 238 -30.38 3.36 -3.85
CA SER A 238 -31.69 3.23 -4.50
C SER A 238 -31.55 3.36 -6.02
N GLY A 239 -32.32 2.57 -6.76
CA GLY A 239 -32.34 2.56 -8.23
C GLY A 239 -31.52 1.44 -8.89
N HIS A 240 -30.80 0.62 -8.13
CA HIS A 240 -30.14 -0.57 -8.68
C HIS A 240 -31.14 -1.71 -8.90
N TRP A 241 -31.01 -2.44 -10.02
CA TRP A 241 -31.99 -3.45 -10.42
C TRP A 241 -32.13 -4.62 -9.44
N THR A 242 -31.09 -4.90 -8.65
CA THR A 242 -31.11 -5.97 -7.64
C THR A 242 -31.98 -5.64 -6.43
N GLU A 243 -32.30 -4.37 -6.16
CA GLU A 243 -33.17 -3.95 -5.04
C GLU A 243 -34.56 -4.56 -5.15
N LYS A 244 -35.00 -4.92 -6.36
CA LYS A 244 -36.27 -5.63 -6.56
C LYS A 244 -36.28 -7.05 -5.99
N PHE A 245 -35.11 -7.64 -5.75
CA PHE A 245 -34.97 -9.04 -5.38
C PHE A 245 -34.26 -9.22 -4.04
N ILE A 246 -33.31 -8.34 -3.71
CA ILE A 246 -32.45 -8.44 -2.53
C ILE A 246 -32.94 -7.44 -1.47
N ASN A 247 -33.14 -7.93 -0.25
CA ASN A 247 -33.47 -7.10 0.90
C ASN A 247 -32.21 -6.36 1.39
N SER A 248 -31.94 -5.21 0.79
CA SER A 248 -30.72 -4.42 1.03
C SER A 248 -30.76 -3.63 2.35
N PRO A 249 -29.63 -3.01 2.79
CA PRO A 249 -29.63 -2.11 3.93
C PRO A 249 -30.65 -0.97 3.81
N ALA A 250 -30.93 -0.52 2.58
CA ALA A 250 -31.96 0.49 2.32
C ALA A 250 -33.36 0.02 2.73
N HIS A 251 -33.70 -1.24 2.42
CA HIS A 251 -35.00 -1.80 2.80
C HIS A 251 -35.14 -1.94 4.32
N HIS A 252 -34.07 -2.37 4.99
CA HIS A 252 -34.05 -2.51 6.45
C HIS A 252 -34.02 -1.15 7.16
N THR A 253 -33.39 -0.14 6.57
CA THR A 253 -33.47 1.25 7.03
C THR A 253 -34.91 1.76 6.97
N LEU A 254 -35.63 1.51 5.87
CA LEU A 254 -37.07 1.79 5.81
C LEU A 254 -37.86 0.99 6.86
N HIS A 255 -37.50 -0.27 7.11
CA HIS A 255 -38.11 -1.07 8.15
C HIS A 255 -38.00 -0.41 9.54
N HIS A 256 -36.81 0.07 9.93
CA HIS A 256 -36.61 0.80 11.20
C HIS A 256 -37.33 2.16 11.28
N MET A 257 -37.60 2.80 10.14
CA MET A 257 -38.31 4.09 10.10
C MET A 257 -39.85 3.94 10.10
N TYR A 258 -40.38 2.92 9.42
CA TYR A 258 -41.82 2.73 9.19
C TYR A 258 -42.42 1.55 9.96
N PHE A 259 -41.59 0.70 10.57
CA PHE A 259 -41.91 -0.45 11.44
C PHE A 259 -42.72 -1.60 10.78
N THR A 260 -43.47 -1.33 9.72
CA THR A 260 -44.51 -2.24 9.20
C THR A 260 -44.23 -2.78 7.80
N VAL A 261 -43.00 -2.64 7.33
CA VAL A 261 -42.58 -2.94 5.95
C VAL A 261 -41.25 -3.68 5.92
N ASN A 262 -40.95 -4.42 4.85
CA ASN A 262 -39.64 -5.05 4.59
C ASN A 262 -39.12 -5.96 5.73
N TYR A 263 -39.81 -7.06 6.00
CA TYR A 263 -39.46 -8.02 7.06
C TYR A 263 -38.47 -9.12 6.64
N GLY A 264 -38.21 -9.30 5.35
CA GLY A 264 -37.36 -10.37 4.81
C GLY A 264 -35.93 -10.35 5.33
N GLN A 265 -35.19 -11.45 5.13
CA GLN A 265 -33.79 -11.52 5.56
C GLN A 265 -32.85 -11.17 4.41
N TYR A 266 -32.91 -11.94 3.33
CA TYR A 266 -32.04 -11.80 2.16
C TYR A 266 -32.76 -11.26 0.95
N PHE A 267 -34.05 -11.60 0.81
CA PHE A 267 -34.80 -11.34 -0.41
C PHE A 267 -36.12 -10.62 -0.12
N THR A 268 -36.63 -9.91 -1.13
CA THR A 268 -37.85 -9.10 -1.05
C THR A 268 -39.12 -9.84 -1.46
N TRP A 269 -39.01 -11.09 -1.92
CA TRP A 269 -40.15 -11.81 -2.51
C TRP A 269 -41.27 -12.05 -1.50
N ALA A 270 -40.95 -12.38 -0.24
CA ALA A 270 -41.95 -12.62 0.79
C ALA A 270 -42.69 -11.32 1.13
N ASP A 271 -41.95 -10.22 1.26
CA ASP A 271 -42.53 -8.90 1.44
C ASP A 271 -43.44 -8.49 0.28
N THR A 272 -43.03 -8.80 -0.95
CA THR A 272 -43.80 -8.48 -2.16
C THR A 272 -45.07 -9.30 -2.21
N TYR A 273 -44.97 -10.60 -1.95
CA TYR A 273 -46.09 -11.54 -2.01
C TYR A 273 -47.13 -11.29 -0.91
N PHE A 274 -46.69 -10.98 0.30
CA PHE A 274 -47.56 -10.78 1.47
C PHE A 274 -47.87 -9.30 1.78
N GLY A 275 -47.52 -8.39 0.86
CA GLY A 275 -47.95 -6.99 0.86
C GLY A 275 -47.27 -6.10 1.91
N SER A 276 -46.06 -6.45 2.36
CA SER A 276 -45.24 -5.62 3.27
C SER A 276 -44.06 -4.95 2.57
N HIS A 277 -43.88 -5.13 1.27
CA HIS A 277 -42.77 -4.52 0.55
C HIS A 277 -42.94 -3.01 0.39
N ARG A 278 -41.88 -2.26 0.74
CA ARG A 278 -41.74 -0.84 0.44
C ARG A 278 -40.41 -0.63 -0.25
N ALA A 279 -40.47 -0.19 -1.51
CA ALA A 279 -39.28 0.10 -2.31
C ALA A 279 -38.50 1.28 -1.70
N PRO A 280 -37.16 1.18 -1.63
CA PRO A 280 -36.28 2.32 -1.38
C PRO A 280 -36.44 3.39 -2.44
N GLU A 281 -36.51 4.65 -2.02
CA GLU A 281 -36.50 5.81 -2.91
C GLU A 281 -35.49 6.83 -2.36
N PRO A 282 -34.76 7.57 -3.22
CA PRO A 282 -33.78 8.56 -2.77
C PRO A 282 -34.38 9.63 -1.83
N SER A 283 -35.66 9.95 -1.99
CA SER A 283 -36.38 10.91 -1.14
C SER A 283 -36.65 10.41 0.29
N LEU A 284 -36.53 9.11 0.54
CA LEU A 284 -36.78 8.49 1.83
C LEU A 284 -35.50 8.29 2.65
N ASP A 285 -34.35 8.73 2.12
CA ASP A 285 -33.05 8.60 2.77
C ASP A 285 -32.95 9.49 4.03
N PRO A 286 -32.64 8.94 5.23
CA PRO A 286 -32.48 9.72 6.46
C PRO A 286 -31.33 10.72 6.39
N ILE A 287 -30.41 10.61 5.42
CA ILE A 287 -29.33 11.58 5.22
C ILE A 287 -29.87 13.00 5.02
N HIS A 288 -31.05 13.15 4.40
CA HIS A 288 -31.63 14.47 4.13
C HIS A 288 -31.93 15.22 5.42
N ASP A 289 -32.43 14.53 6.44
CA ASP A 289 -32.73 15.11 7.74
C ASP A 289 -31.45 15.34 8.56
N ALA A 290 -30.44 14.47 8.42
CA ALA A 290 -29.13 14.70 9.01
C ALA A 290 -28.44 15.95 8.43
N LEU A 291 -28.45 16.11 7.10
CA LEU A 291 -27.86 17.27 6.40
C LEU A 291 -28.57 18.58 6.77
N LYS A 292 -29.90 18.58 6.97
CA LYS A 292 -30.62 19.77 7.50
C LYS A 292 -30.05 20.22 8.84
N VAL A 293 -29.79 19.28 9.76
CA VAL A 293 -29.19 19.59 11.07
C VAL A 293 -27.74 20.04 10.94
N MET A 294 -26.94 19.39 10.09
CA MET A 294 -25.54 19.76 9.86
C MET A 294 -25.40 21.16 9.25
N ARG A 295 -26.27 21.53 8.30
CA ARG A 295 -26.34 22.88 7.72
C ARG A 295 -26.72 23.92 8.78
N ALA A 296 -27.72 23.64 9.61
CA ALA A 296 -28.11 24.53 10.70
C ALA A 296 -26.97 24.76 11.72
N LYS A 297 -26.03 23.81 11.84
CA LYS A 297 -24.83 23.91 12.70
C LYS A 297 -23.60 24.49 11.99
N GLY A 298 -23.69 24.85 10.71
CA GLY A 298 -22.55 25.38 9.93
C GLY A 298 -21.40 24.37 9.75
N LEU A 299 -21.72 23.06 9.76
CA LEU A 299 -20.73 21.99 9.58
C LEU A 299 -20.54 21.62 8.10
N VAL A 300 -21.56 21.86 7.28
CA VAL A 300 -21.55 21.57 5.84
C VAL A 300 -22.15 22.73 5.05
N ASP A 301 -21.74 22.89 3.79
CA ASP A 301 -22.28 23.88 2.86
C ASP A 301 -23.68 23.48 2.35
N GLU A 302 -24.26 24.30 1.46
CA GLU A 302 -25.58 24.01 0.87
C GLU A 302 -25.57 22.69 0.07
N GLN A 303 -24.43 22.32 -0.51
CA GLN A 303 -24.20 21.09 -1.26
C GLN A 303 -23.91 19.87 -0.35
N GLY A 304 -23.76 20.06 0.96
CA GLY A 304 -23.49 19.00 1.93
C GLY A 304 -22.00 18.66 2.11
N ASN A 305 -21.08 19.47 1.60
CA ASN A 305 -19.64 19.29 1.77
C ASN A 305 -19.15 19.90 3.09
N PRO A 306 -18.14 19.31 3.76
CA PRO A 306 -17.63 19.82 5.03
C PRO A 306 -17.02 21.24 4.93
N ILE A 307 -17.43 22.16 5.80
CA ILE A 307 -16.85 23.50 5.88
C ILE A 307 -15.61 23.45 6.79
N LYS A 308 -14.42 23.69 6.22
CA LYS A 308 -13.17 23.82 7.01
C LYS A 308 -13.18 25.15 7.79
N HIS A 309 -13.42 25.10 9.09
CA HIS A 309 -13.18 26.25 9.96
C HIS A 309 -11.67 26.45 10.16
N LYS A 310 -11.13 27.61 9.75
CA LYS A 310 -9.80 28.06 10.16
C LYS A 310 -9.79 28.16 11.69
N LYS A 311 -8.90 27.43 12.38
CA LYS A 311 -8.58 27.72 13.78
C LYS A 311 -8.08 29.16 13.86
N SER A 312 -8.88 30.07 14.41
CA SER A 312 -8.40 31.40 14.78
C SER A 312 -7.56 31.28 16.05
N GLU A 313 -6.28 31.60 15.93
CA GLU A 313 -5.45 31.95 17.08
C GLU A 313 -6.06 33.18 17.77
N HIS A 314 -6.79 32.99 18.87
CA HIS A 314 -6.84 33.94 20.00
C HIS A 314 -7.59 33.38 21.21
N ASN A 315 -7.00 33.66 22.38
CA ASN A 315 -7.53 33.54 23.75
C ASN A 315 -7.42 32.18 24.46
N LEU A 316 -6.19 31.89 24.91
CA LEU A 316 -5.95 31.23 26.20
C LEU A 316 -6.25 32.24 27.33
N ALA A 317 -7.45 32.17 27.93
CA ALA A 317 -7.67 32.47 29.35
C ALA A 317 -9.12 32.14 29.75
N THR A 318 -9.26 31.42 30.86
CA THR A 318 -10.48 31.18 31.66
C THR A 318 -11.62 30.38 31.01
N ILE A 319 -11.77 29.11 31.41
CA ILE A 319 -12.82 28.60 32.31
C ILE A 319 -12.62 27.08 32.50
N ASN A 320 -12.39 26.68 33.74
CA ASN A 320 -12.53 25.31 34.21
C ASN A 320 -14.02 25.08 34.50
N GLN A 321 -14.68 24.17 33.79
CA GLN A 321 -15.69 23.21 34.27
C GLN A 321 -16.45 22.55 33.09
N GLY A 322 -16.38 21.22 33.01
CA GLY A 322 -17.40 20.40 32.34
C GLY A 322 -17.00 19.71 31.05
N GLY A 323 -16.41 18.51 31.18
CA GLY A 323 -16.37 17.39 30.22
C GLY A 323 -16.72 17.66 28.75
N ASP A 324 -15.69 17.97 27.95
CA ASP A 324 -15.86 18.22 26.52
C ASP A 324 -15.64 17.00 25.62
N VAL A 325 -16.49 17.01 24.61
CA VAL A 325 -16.61 16.13 23.45
C VAL A 325 -15.37 16.23 22.59
N LEU A 326 -14.67 15.11 22.37
CA LEU A 326 -13.64 15.01 21.35
C LEU A 326 -14.29 14.99 19.96
N CYS A 327 -14.23 16.12 19.26
CA CYS A 327 -14.27 16.17 17.79
C CYS A 327 -13.05 15.41 17.23
N PRO A 328 -13.22 14.50 16.25
CA PRO A 328 -12.11 14.08 15.42
C PRO A 328 -12.17 14.79 14.05
N GLU A 329 -11.11 15.55 13.77
CA GLU A 329 -10.65 15.91 12.42
C GLU A 329 -10.47 14.63 11.59
N ARG A 330 -11.49 14.21 10.82
CA ARG A 330 -11.39 13.21 9.74
C ARG A 330 -12.68 13.23 8.91
N LEU A 331 -12.78 14.23 8.03
CA LEU A 331 -13.88 14.34 7.05
C LEU A 331 -13.38 14.32 5.59
N SER A 332 -12.12 13.93 5.33
CA SER A 332 -11.51 13.98 3.98
C SER A 332 -11.25 12.61 3.32
N ILE A 333 -12.08 11.60 3.57
CA ILE A 333 -12.02 10.34 2.80
C ILE A 333 -13.44 10.03 2.32
N CYS A 334 -13.86 10.72 1.27
CA CYS A 334 -15.06 10.38 0.50
C CYS A 334 -14.72 10.64 -0.96
N ASN A 335 -14.10 9.67 -1.62
CA ASN A 335 -14.08 9.59 -3.08
C ASN A 335 -14.76 8.28 -3.49
N HIS A 336 -15.76 8.41 -4.37
CA HIS A 336 -16.53 7.33 -4.96
C HIS A 336 -15.62 6.24 -5.54
N VAL A 337 -15.80 5.00 -5.06
CA VAL A 337 -15.25 3.79 -5.66
C VAL A 337 -16.38 3.13 -6.46
N SER A 338 -16.17 2.89 -7.76
CA SER A 338 -17.21 2.39 -8.66
C SER A 338 -17.61 0.93 -8.39
N GLU A 339 -18.91 0.66 -8.56
CA GLU A 339 -19.63 -0.58 -8.22
C GLU A 339 -19.07 -1.88 -8.85
N GLU A 340 -18.38 -1.80 -9.99
CA GLU A 340 -17.81 -2.99 -10.64
C GLU A 340 -16.63 -3.62 -9.90
N MET A 341 -15.90 -2.84 -9.09
CA MET A 341 -14.72 -3.32 -8.37
C MET A 341 -15.12 -4.16 -7.14
N TYR A 342 -16.26 -3.83 -6.54
CA TYR A 342 -16.77 -4.48 -5.32
C TYR A 342 -17.39 -5.85 -5.59
N LEU A 343 -18.20 -6.00 -6.65
CA LEU A 343 -18.81 -7.30 -6.98
C LEU A 343 -17.74 -8.33 -7.38
N LYS A 344 -16.68 -7.89 -8.06
CA LYS A 344 -15.53 -8.75 -8.41
C LYS A 344 -14.67 -9.08 -7.19
N ALA A 345 -14.43 -8.14 -6.28
CA ALA A 345 -13.66 -8.39 -5.05
C ALA A 345 -14.40 -9.32 -4.08
N VAL A 346 -15.72 -9.18 -3.94
CA VAL A 346 -16.54 -10.00 -3.04
C VAL A 346 -16.74 -11.41 -3.60
N VAL A 347 -17.02 -11.56 -4.90
CA VAL A 347 -17.14 -12.90 -5.53
C VAL A 347 -15.79 -13.62 -5.55
N LEU A 348 -14.68 -12.91 -5.80
CA LEU A 348 -13.34 -13.49 -5.77
C LEU A 348 -12.91 -13.85 -4.34
N ALA A 349 -13.25 -13.04 -3.33
CA ALA A 349 -12.97 -13.35 -1.92
C ALA A 349 -13.82 -14.53 -1.39
N VAL A 350 -15.07 -14.65 -1.82
CA VAL A 350 -15.96 -15.78 -1.46
C VAL A 350 -15.50 -17.07 -2.16
N LEU A 351 -15.06 -17.01 -3.42
CA LEU A 351 -14.49 -18.17 -4.13
C LEU A 351 -13.10 -18.58 -3.61
N LEU A 352 -12.26 -17.62 -3.19
CA LEU A 352 -10.95 -17.90 -2.59
C LEU A 352 -11.06 -18.51 -1.18
N HIS A 353 -12.09 -18.15 -0.40
CA HIS A 353 -12.31 -18.74 0.93
C HIS A 353 -13.05 -20.08 0.88
N ALA A 354 -13.90 -20.32 -0.13
CA ALA A 354 -14.50 -21.63 -0.36
C ALA A 354 -13.47 -22.69 -0.81
N ALA A 355 -12.34 -22.26 -1.40
CA ALA A 355 -11.25 -23.15 -1.81
C ALA A 355 -10.24 -23.49 -0.70
N GLN A 356 -10.25 -22.81 0.46
CA GLN A 356 -9.25 -23.00 1.52
C GLN A 356 -9.66 -24.01 2.62
N GLY A 357 -10.82 -24.67 2.48
CA GLY A 357 -11.27 -25.72 3.40
C GLY A 357 -10.91 -27.16 3.01
N ILE A 358 -10.07 -27.36 1.98
CA ILE A 358 -9.60 -28.69 1.56
C ILE A 358 -8.09 -28.65 1.33
N ALA A 359 -7.32 -28.55 2.41
CA ALA A 359 -5.96 -29.05 2.42
C ALA A 359 -5.62 -29.40 3.87
N ALA A 360 -5.43 -30.69 4.15
CA ALA A 360 -4.58 -31.08 5.26
C ALA A 360 -3.32 -30.21 5.17
N ALA A 361 -2.93 -29.53 6.26
CA ALA A 361 -1.71 -28.73 6.28
C ALA A 361 -0.51 -29.67 6.14
N SER A 362 -0.21 -30.04 4.89
CA SER A 362 1.11 -30.48 4.50
C SER A 362 2.10 -29.42 5.00
N PRO A 363 3.25 -29.82 5.56
CA PRO A 363 4.25 -28.87 6.00
C PRO A 363 4.56 -27.89 4.85
N ARG A 364 4.62 -26.58 5.18
CA ARG A 364 4.98 -25.53 4.22
C ARG A 364 6.24 -25.96 3.44
N PRO A 365 6.27 -25.85 2.11
CA PRO A 365 7.44 -26.26 1.35
C PRO A 365 8.69 -25.50 1.82
N LYS A 366 9.84 -26.16 1.84
CA LYS A 366 11.10 -25.53 2.21
C LYS A 366 11.55 -24.57 1.11
N LEU A 367 12.14 -23.45 1.49
CA LEU A 367 12.80 -22.55 0.56
C LEU A 367 13.92 -23.30 -0.18
N THR A 368 13.88 -23.24 -1.50
CA THR A 368 15.00 -23.58 -2.38
C THR A 368 15.06 -22.55 -3.51
N PRO A 369 16.22 -22.31 -4.14
CA PRO A 369 16.31 -21.43 -5.31
C PRO A 369 15.34 -21.83 -6.43
N ASP A 370 15.19 -23.13 -6.69
CA ASP A 370 14.30 -23.65 -7.74
C ASP A 370 12.81 -23.41 -7.44
N GLU A 371 12.38 -23.64 -6.19
CA GLU A 371 10.98 -23.39 -5.79
C GLU A 371 10.63 -21.90 -5.83
N LEU A 372 11.57 -21.02 -5.44
CA LEU A 372 11.32 -19.58 -5.52
C LEU A 372 11.30 -19.09 -6.98
N GLU A 373 12.25 -19.54 -7.82
CA GLU A 373 12.26 -19.25 -9.27
C GLU A 373 10.94 -19.65 -9.93
N LYS A 374 10.45 -20.86 -9.63
CA LYS A 374 9.25 -21.43 -10.27
C LYS A 374 7.98 -20.62 -10.01
N LYS A 375 7.94 -19.86 -8.91
CA LYS A 375 6.80 -19.01 -8.54
C LYS A 375 6.81 -17.66 -9.26
N ILE A 376 7.92 -17.26 -9.86
CA ILE A 376 8.03 -16.00 -10.61
C ILE A 376 7.49 -16.18 -12.03
N GLY A 377 6.60 -15.29 -12.46
CA GLY A 377 6.09 -15.26 -13.82
C GLY A 377 5.59 -13.88 -14.26
N GLN A 378 5.49 -13.70 -15.58
CA GLN A 378 5.03 -12.43 -16.16
C GLN A 378 3.66 -11.93 -15.70
N PRO A 379 2.63 -12.76 -15.37
CA PRO A 379 1.34 -12.22 -14.98
C PRO A 379 1.38 -11.27 -13.78
N GLY A 380 2.13 -11.61 -12.73
CA GLY A 380 2.30 -10.76 -11.54
C GLY A 380 3.13 -9.52 -11.85
N LEU A 381 4.26 -9.67 -12.55
CA LEU A 381 5.09 -8.55 -13.04
C LEU A 381 4.27 -7.55 -13.86
N LYS A 382 3.48 -8.03 -14.83
CA LYS A 382 2.59 -7.21 -15.66
C LYS A 382 1.53 -6.51 -14.83
N GLN A 383 0.92 -7.21 -13.87
CA GLN A 383 -0.07 -6.61 -12.98
C GLN A 383 0.53 -5.44 -12.20
N HIS A 384 1.73 -5.62 -11.64
CA HIS A 384 2.37 -4.59 -10.83
C HIS A 384 2.83 -3.40 -11.66
N LEU A 385 3.42 -3.62 -12.84
CA LEU A 385 3.85 -2.53 -13.72
C LEU A 385 2.65 -1.73 -14.26
N ARG A 386 1.54 -2.39 -14.60
CA ARG A 386 0.30 -1.67 -14.99
C ARG A 386 -0.23 -0.77 -13.89
N ALA A 387 -0.12 -1.19 -12.64
CA ALA A 387 -0.59 -0.38 -11.52
C ALA A 387 0.29 0.85 -11.34
N LEU A 388 1.63 0.71 -11.40
CA LEU A 388 2.54 1.84 -11.33
C LEU A 388 2.35 2.79 -12.53
N ASP A 389 2.28 2.27 -13.75
CA ASP A 389 1.99 3.05 -14.96
C ASP A 389 0.67 3.82 -14.88
N LYS A 390 -0.38 3.16 -14.36
CA LYS A 390 -1.66 3.82 -14.09
C LYS A 390 -1.52 4.94 -13.06
N ILE A 391 -0.81 4.71 -11.96
CA ILE A 391 -0.58 5.72 -10.93
C ILE A 391 0.16 6.92 -11.53
N GLY A 392 1.22 6.70 -12.32
CA GLY A 392 1.93 7.76 -13.02
C GLY A 392 0.99 8.57 -13.93
N LYS A 393 0.24 7.89 -14.82
CA LYS A 393 -0.72 8.52 -15.73
C LYS A 393 -1.81 9.33 -15.01
N GLN A 394 -2.23 8.90 -13.82
CA GLN A 394 -3.27 9.60 -13.04
C GLN A 394 -2.74 10.81 -12.25
N ASN A 395 -1.42 10.95 -12.11
CA ASN A 395 -0.79 11.96 -11.26
C ASN A 395 0.24 12.81 -12.03
N GLY A 396 -0.16 13.34 -13.19
CA GLY A 396 0.69 14.24 -13.98
C GLY A 396 1.73 13.52 -14.86
N GLY A 397 1.57 12.22 -15.06
CA GLY A 397 2.44 11.42 -15.91
C GLY A 397 3.66 10.85 -15.19
N ASN A 398 3.82 11.06 -13.88
CA ASN A 398 4.98 10.62 -13.11
C ASN A 398 4.64 10.12 -11.70
N ARG A 399 5.63 9.54 -11.03
CA ARG A 399 5.58 9.05 -9.66
C ARG A 399 6.71 9.68 -8.84
N ALA A 400 7.09 10.91 -9.18
CA ALA A 400 8.27 11.57 -8.65
C ALA A 400 8.16 11.89 -7.16
N PHE A 401 9.31 11.92 -6.49
CA PHE A 401 9.41 12.34 -5.10
C PHE A 401 8.59 13.61 -4.83
N GLY A 402 7.88 13.65 -3.71
CA GLY A 402 7.12 14.83 -3.30
C GLY A 402 5.82 15.05 -4.08
N THR A 403 5.45 14.16 -5.02
CA THR A 403 4.17 14.20 -5.74
C THR A 403 3.15 13.21 -5.15
N GLU A 404 1.88 13.40 -5.50
CA GLU A 404 0.80 12.46 -5.18
C GLU A 404 1.03 11.08 -5.85
N GLY A 405 1.69 11.04 -7.01
CA GLY A 405 2.05 9.80 -7.70
C GLY A 405 3.00 8.93 -6.87
N TYR A 406 3.96 9.53 -6.17
CA TYR A 406 4.82 8.80 -5.23
C TYR A 406 4.02 8.26 -4.03
N ALA A 407 3.17 9.10 -3.43
CA ALA A 407 2.35 8.71 -2.28
C ALA A 407 1.46 7.51 -2.60
N GLN A 408 0.76 7.54 -3.74
CA GLN A 408 -0.08 6.43 -4.22
C GLN A 408 0.74 5.20 -4.61
N SER A 409 1.95 5.36 -5.15
CA SER A 409 2.86 4.25 -5.42
C SER A 409 3.27 3.54 -4.12
N SER A 410 3.52 4.32 -3.06
CA SER A 410 3.84 3.78 -1.74
C SER A 410 2.66 3.05 -1.10
N ASP A 411 1.46 3.64 -1.14
CA ASP A 411 0.23 2.99 -0.68
C ASP A 411 -0.02 1.69 -1.45
N TYR A 412 0.23 1.69 -2.76
CA TYR A 412 0.13 0.50 -3.58
C TYR A 412 1.12 -0.58 -3.14
N VAL A 413 2.41 -0.27 -3.02
CA VAL A 413 3.42 -1.22 -2.54
C VAL A 413 3.05 -1.77 -1.17
N LEU A 414 2.68 -0.89 -0.22
CA LEU A 414 2.21 -1.29 1.12
C LEU A 414 1.01 -2.23 1.05
N SER A 415 0.06 -2.00 0.13
CA SER A 415 -1.09 -2.90 -0.08
C SER A 415 -0.70 -4.28 -0.61
N GLN A 416 0.43 -4.39 -1.34
CA GLN A 416 0.91 -5.67 -1.87
C GLN A 416 1.70 -6.47 -0.82
N ILE A 417 2.42 -5.77 0.06
CA ILE A 417 3.36 -6.38 1.00
C ILE A 417 2.86 -6.45 2.44
N SER A 418 1.86 -5.65 2.86
CA SER A 418 1.37 -5.61 4.24
C SER A 418 0.00 -6.27 4.39
N THR A 419 -0.14 -7.16 5.37
CA THR A 419 -1.46 -7.58 5.90
C THR A 419 -1.47 -7.34 7.41
N LYS A 420 -2.60 -6.87 7.98
CA LYS A 420 -2.72 -6.46 9.40
C LYS A 420 -2.28 -7.54 10.43
N HIS A 421 -2.10 -8.79 9.99
CA HIS A 421 -1.62 -9.92 10.80
C HIS A 421 -0.65 -10.81 10.03
N ASP A 422 0.22 -10.23 9.19
CA ASP A 422 1.23 -11.00 8.46
C ASP A 422 2.16 -11.72 9.46
N LYS A 423 2.14 -13.06 9.44
CA LYS A 423 2.97 -13.91 10.31
C LYS A 423 4.30 -14.28 9.66
N GLU A 424 4.54 -13.82 8.44
CA GLU A 424 5.70 -14.17 7.64
C GLU A 424 6.58 -12.96 7.34
N LEU A 425 5.99 -11.76 7.24
CA LEU A 425 6.68 -10.51 6.96
C LEU A 425 6.38 -9.41 8.00
N LYS A 426 7.40 -8.63 8.35
CA LYS A 426 7.30 -7.39 9.12
C LYS A 426 7.46 -6.21 8.15
N THR A 427 6.51 -5.28 8.14
CA THR A 427 6.53 -4.09 7.27
C THR A 427 6.62 -2.80 8.07
N TRP A 428 7.39 -1.82 7.62
CA TRP A 428 7.45 -0.47 8.22
C TRP A 428 7.88 0.57 7.18
N THR A 429 7.73 1.85 7.53
CA THR A 429 8.23 2.98 6.72
C THR A 429 9.27 3.78 7.50
N GLN A 430 10.15 4.48 6.78
CA GLN A 430 11.11 5.44 7.35
C GLN A 430 10.94 6.78 6.65
N SER A 431 10.41 7.77 7.37
CA SER A 431 10.19 9.11 6.83
C SER A 431 11.43 9.99 6.91
N PHE A 432 11.59 10.86 5.92
CA PHE A 432 12.62 11.90 5.85
C PHE A 432 12.07 13.11 5.08
N ASN A 433 12.76 14.25 5.20
CA ASN A 433 12.43 15.45 4.44
C ASN A 433 13.54 15.74 3.43
N HIS A 434 13.18 16.23 2.26
CA HIS A 434 14.13 16.67 1.25
C HIS A 434 13.56 17.86 0.47
N THR A 435 14.42 18.62 -0.20
CA THR A 435 14.00 19.74 -1.04
C THR A 435 13.41 19.18 -2.32
N TYR A 436 12.12 19.39 -2.51
CA TYR A 436 11.44 19.18 -3.78
C TYR A 436 11.73 20.35 -4.70
N GLU A 437 12.09 20.04 -5.94
CA GLU A 437 12.24 20.99 -7.02
C GLU A 437 11.24 20.68 -8.14
N GLU A 438 10.73 21.72 -8.78
CA GLU A 438 9.96 21.60 -10.02
C GLU A 438 10.15 22.87 -10.85
N THR A 439 10.59 22.70 -12.09
CA THR A 439 10.50 23.75 -13.10
C THR A 439 9.07 23.76 -13.67
N ARG A 440 8.29 24.78 -13.32
CA ARG A 440 6.89 24.96 -13.74
C ARG A 440 6.77 25.52 -15.15
N ASP A 441 7.71 26.38 -15.54
CA ASP A 441 7.75 26.99 -16.87
C ASP A 441 9.19 27.33 -17.26
N ILE A 442 9.51 27.20 -18.53
CA ILE A 442 10.79 27.62 -19.10
C ILE A 442 10.58 28.07 -20.54
N SER A 443 11.14 29.22 -20.90
CA SER A 443 11.09 29.72 -22.28
C SER A 443 12.34 30.50 -22.62
N VAL A 444 12.77 30.42 -23.87
CA VAL A 444 13.83 31.27 -24.42
C VAL A 444 13.27 32.00 -25.64
N THR A 445 13.25 33.33 -25.58
CA THR A 445 12.94 34.18 -26.73
C THR A 445 14.25 34.62 -27.39
N GLY A 446 14.43 34.20 -28.64
CA GLY A 446 15.62 34.51 -29.43
C GLY A 446 15.70 35.97 -29.92
N PRO A 447 16.82 36.34 -30.55
CA PRO A 447 17.10 37.73 -30.96
C PRO A 447 16.14 38.31 -31.99
N ASP A 448 15.43 37.49 -32.75
CA ASP A 448 14.45 37.93 -33.75
C ASP A 448 13.02 37.90 -33.18
N GLY A 449 12.86 37.65 -31.87
CA GLY A 449 11.59 37.51 -31.18
C GLY A 449 10.95 36.12 -31.34
N GLU A 450 11.70 35.16 -31.87
CA GLU A 450 11.27 33.78 -32.06
C GLU A 450 11.26 32.99 -30.74
N ASP A 451 10.32 32.06 -30.62
CA ASP A 451 10.31 31.09 -29.53
C ASP A 451 11.30 29.96 -29.84
N VAL A 452 12.15 29.62 -28.86
CA VAL A 452 13.23 28.65 -29.03
C VAL A 452 12.98 27.44 -28.14
N ASP A 453 13.02 26.26 -28.76
CA ASP A 453 12.99 24.98 -28.04
C ASP A 453 14.10 24.95 -26.98
N VAL A 454 13.68 24.92 -25.71
CA VAL A 454 14.55 24.94 -24.54
C VAL A 454 14.17 23.81 -23.59
N LEU A 455 15.20 23.19 -23.01
CA LEU A 455 15.06 22.20 -21.96
C LEU A 455 15.56 22.77 -20.63
N SER A 456 14.81 22.56 -19.55
CA SER A 456 15.29 22.85 -18.20
C SER A 456 16.20 21.72 -17.70
N LEU A 457 17.11 22.06 -16.80
CA LEU A 457 17.92 21.10 -16.06
C LEU A 457 17.31 20.90 -14.66
N MET A 458 17.49 19.76 -14.03
CA MET A 458 17.02 19.57 -12.65
C MET A 458 17.80 20.50 -11.71
N TYR A 459 17.13 21.04 -10.70
CA TYR A 459 17.66 22.07 -9.80
C TYR A 459 18.00 23.42 -10.44
N ASN A 460 17.31 23.78 -11.53
CA ASN A 460 17.51 25.06 -12.20
C ASN A 460 16.97 26.25 -11.40
N ASN A 461 17.79 27.28 -11.21
CA ASN A 461 17.42 28.46 -10.44
C ASN A 461 16.41 29.32 -11.20
N ALA A 462 15.42 29.84 -10.49
CA ALA A 462 14.39 30.70 -11.06
C ALA A 462 14.96 32.06 -11.51
N THR A 463 14.44 32.58 -12.61
CA THR A 463 14.57 33.97 -13.01
C THR A 463 13.51 34.85 -12.32
N PRO A 464 13.67 36.19 -12.27
CA PRO A 464 12.61 37.07 -11.79
C PRO A 464 11.32 36.89 -12.60
N LEU A 465 10.19 36.73 -11.92
CA LEU A 465 8.87 36.64 -12.55
C LEU A 465 8.18 38.01 -12.59
N PRO A 466 7.30 38.27 -13.59
CA PRO A 466 6.88 37.35 -14.66
C PRO A 466 7.73 37.42 -15.93
N ASP A 467 8.67 38.36 -16.04
CA ASP A 467 9.30 38.73 -17.33
C ASP A 467 10.63 38.00 -17.63
N GLY A 468 11.14 37.21 -16.68
CA GLY A 468 12.45 36.56 -16.79
C GLY A 468 13.61 37.53 -16.72
N VAL A 469 14.73 37.16 -17.35
CA VAL A 469 15.91 38.03 -17.56
C VAL A 469 16.09 38.28 -19.06
N THR A 470 16.24 39.55 -19.44
CA THR A 470 16.55 39.94 -20.82
C THR A 470 17.88 40.67 -20.83
N GLY A 471 18.76 40.31 -21.76
CA GLY A 471 20.07 40.91 -21.89
C GLY A 471 20.74 40.58 -23.22
N GLU A 472 21.84 41.26 -23.48
CA GLU A 472 22.76 40.95 -24.56
C GLU A 472 23.33 39.54 -24.36
N LEU A 473 23.45 38.78 -25.44
CA LEU A 473 24.01 37.44 -25.42
C LEU A 473 25.53 37.49 -25.68
N VAL A 474 26.32 37.20 -24.65
CA VAL A 474 27.78 37.26 -24.69
C VAL A 474 28.36 35.87 -24.94
N ALA A 475 29.05 35.69 -26.06
CA ALA A 475 29.67 34.42 -26.43
C ALA A 475 30.89 34.12 -25.56
N VAL A 476 30.87 32.98 -24.86
CA VAL A 476 32.06 32.43 -24.20
C VAL A 476 32.87 31.62 -25.21
N PRO A 477 34.21 31.77 -25.26
CA PRO A 477 35.06 31.03 -26.19
C PRO A 477 34.81 29.52 -26.16
N VAL A 478 34.67 28.94 -27.35
CA VAL A 478 34.57 27.49 -27.51
C VAL A 478 35.95 26.86 -27.36
N ASP A 479 36.09 26.01 -26.35
CA ASP A 479 37.27 25.21 -26.04
C ASP A 479 36.82 23.76 -25.91
N ASP A 480 37.11 22.94 -26.92
CA ASP A 480 36.73 21.52 -26.94
C ASP A 480 37.78 20.63 -26.27
N GLU A 481 38.99 21.12 -26.04
CA GLU A 481 40.08 20.37 -25.41
C GLU A 481 40.02 20.45 -23.88
N ARG A 482 39.90 21.67 -23.33
CA ARG A 482 39.79 21.89 -21.87
C ARG A 482 38.33 21.98 -21.41
N GLY A 483 37.41 22.27 -22.32
CA GLY A 483 36.01 22.51 -22.03
C GLY A 483 35.68 24.00 -21.99
N SER A 484 34.57 24.39 -22.63
CA SER A 484 34.19 25.80 -22.83
C SER A 484 33.58 26.41 -21.56
N GLY A 485 34.11 27.53 -21.07
CA GLY A 485 33.63 28.22 -19.87
C GLY A 485 33.94 27.51 -18.55
N CYS A 486 34.83 26.51 -18.56
CA CYS A 486 35.23 25.73 -17.40
C CYS A 486 36.23 26.43 -16.47
N PHE A 487 36.93 27.45 -16.97
CA PHE A 487 38.03 28.10 -16.25
C PHE A 487 37.91 29.62 -16.33
N GLU A 488 38.28 30.33 -15.26
CA GLU A 488 38.15 31.80 -15.16
C GLU A 488 38.90 32.57 -16.27
N ASP A 489 40.03 32.03 -16.78
CA ASP A 489 40.78 32.64 -17.89
C ASP A 489 39.93 32.75 -19.16
N GLN A 490 39.01 31.82 -19.38
CA GLN A 490 38.14 31.80 -20.55
C GLN A 490 37.04 32.87 -20.50
N TRP A 491 36.80 33.48 -19.34
CA TRP A 491 35.84 34.56 -19.15
C TRP A 491 36.52 35.94 -19.13
N THR A 492 37.85 35.98 -19.14
CA THR A 492 38.62 37.22 -19.03
C THR A 492 38.37 38.12 -20.24
N GLY A 493 37.97 39.37 -19.99
CA GLY A 493 37.68 40.36 -21.03
C GLY A 493 36.25 40.32 -21.59
N LEU A 494 35.41 39.39 -21.13
CA LEU A 494 33.98 39.35 -21.48
C LEU A 494 33.17 40.22 -20.49
N ASN A 495 32.27 41.05 -20.99
CA ASN A 495 31.38 41.85 -20.16
C ASN A 495 30.03 41.11 -19.95
N VAL A 496 30.00 40.16 -19.02
CA VAL A 496 28.81 39.35 -18.74
C VAL A 496 27.93 39.93 -17.63
N THR A 497 28.37 40.98 -16.93
CA THR A 497 27.62 41.58 -15.82
C THR A 497 26.28 42.15 -16.29
N GLY A 498 25.17 41.63 -15.75
CA GLY A 498 23.82 42.03 -16.15
C GLY A 498 23.31 41.36 -17.44
N GLN A 499 24.14 40.54 -18.10
CA GLN A 499 23.88 39.96 -19.42
C GLN A 499 23.71 38.44 -19.38
N LEU A 500 23.32 37.84 -20.50
CA LEU A 500 23.28 36.38 -20.66
C LEU A 500 24.56 35.86 -21.29
N ALA A 501 25.09 34.75 -20.79
CA ALA A 501 26.24 34.08 -21.41
C ALA A 501 25.80 32.94 -22.33
N LEU A 502 26.38 32.85 -23.54
CA LEU A 502 26.22 31.71 -24.44
C LEU A 502 27.40 30.76 -24.27
N VAL A 503 27.13 29.54 -23.80
CA VAL A 503 28.16 28.57 -23.40
C VAL A 503 27.91 27.21 -24.06
N LYS A 504 28.96 26.58 -24.60
CA LYS A 504 28.88 25.21 -25.14
C LYS A 504 28.90 24.19 -24.00
N ARG A 505 27.99 23.20 -24.02
CA ARG A 505 28.09 21.98 -23.19
C ARG A 505 29.39 21.24 -23.53
N GLY A 506 30.04 20.59 -22.56
CA GLY A 506 31.34 19.96 -22.85
C GLY A 506 31.92 19.20 -21.66
N VAL A 507 33.26 19.24 -21.57
CA VAL A 507 34.09 18.34 -20.75
C VAL A 507 33.86 18.47 -19.23
N CYS A 508 33.73 19.68 -18.69
CA CYS A 508 33.51 19.89 -17.26
C CYS A 508 32.01 19.94 -16.88
N SER A 509 31.74 19.85 -15.58
CA SER A 509 30.37 19.93 -15.04
C SER A 509 29.68 21.22 -15.46
N ILE A 510 28.38 21.11 -15.77
CA ILE A 510 27.54 22.27 -16.10
C ILE A 510 27.49 23.22 -14.89
N SER A 511 27.38 22.69 -13.67
CA SER A 511 27.33 23.49 -12.44
C SER A 511 28.51 24.44 -12.29
N ASP A 512 29.72 24.01 -12.67
CA ASP A 512 30.94 24.80 -12.47
C ASP A 512 30.95 26.03 -13.38
N LYS A 513 30.52 25.86 -14.64
CA LYS A 513 30.37 26.97 -15.60
C LYS A 513 29.34 27.98 -15.11
N LEU A 514 28.22 27.50 -14.57
CA LEU A 514 27.14 28.35 -14.06
C LEU A 514 27.55 29.12 -12.79
N LYS A 515 28.39 28.52 -11.92
CA LYS A 515 28.99 29.22 -10.77
C LYS A 515 29.88 30.37 -11.22
N ILE A 516 30.77 30.13 -12.19
CA ILE A 516 31.66 31.18 -12.71
C ILE A 516 30.83 32.31 -13.35
N ALA A 517 29.85 31.96 -14.20
CA ALA A 517 28.95 32.93 -14.82
C ALA A 517 28.25 33.82 -13.77
N LYS A 518 27.68 33.21 -12.73
CA LYS A 518 27.03 33.92 -11.62
C LYS A 518 27.99 34.84 -10.88
N ASN A 519 29.18 34.34 -10.53
CA ASN A 519 30.21 35.10 -9.79
C ASN A 519 30.69 36.33 -10.58
N LEU A 520 30.68 36.26 -11.91
CA LEU A 520 30.99 37.38 -12.81
C LEU A 520 29.79 38.30 -13.07
N GLY A 521 28.61 38.01 -12.50
CA GLY A 521 27.42 38.85 -12.58
C GLY A 521 26.49 38.57 -13.76
N ALA A 522 26.64 37.43 -14.44
CA ALA A 522 25.68 37.02 -15.47
C ALA A 522 24.28 36.81 -14.86
N THR A 523 23.25 37.30 -15.54
CA THR A 523 21.85 37.18 -15.10
C THR A 523 21.21 35.86 -15.54
N GLY A 524 21.81 35.19 -16.54
CA GLY A 524 21.42 33.86 -16.99
C GLY A 524 22.44 33.27 -17.96
N VAL A 525 22.28 31.99 -18.30
CA VAL A 525 23.12 31.27 -19.25
C VAL A 525 22.26 30.55 -20.28
N ILE A 526 22.58 30.74 -21.56
CA ILE A 526 22.10 29.86 -22.63
C ILE A 526 23.19 28.81 -22.85
N LEU A 527 22.89 27.58 -22.45
CA LEU A 527 23.76 26.44 -22.68
C LEU A 527 23.33 25.79 -24.00
N PHE A 528 24.23 25.60 -24.96
CA PHE A 528 23.90 24.85 -26.17
C PHE A 528 24.57 23.49 -26.19
N HIS A 529 23.85 22.49 -26.70
CA HIS A 529 24.27 21.09 -26.69
C HIS A 529 25.55 20.86 -27.51
N ASN A 530 26.32 19.84 -27.13
CA ASN A 530 27.64 19.54 -27.72
C ASN A 530 27.57 18.63 -28.95
N THR A 531 26.40 18.05 -29.22
CA THR A 531 26.15 17.15 -30.34
C THR A 531 24.88 17.54 -31.08
N ASN A 532 24.71 17.04 -32.30
CA ASN A 532 23.53 17.32 -33.13
C ASN A 532 22.28 16.51 -32.69
N SER A 533 22.35 15.75 -31.61
CA SER A 533 21.19 15.02 -31.08
C SER A 533 20.27 15.95 -30.29
N THR A 534 19.04 15.50 -30.02
CA THR A 534 18.16 16.16 -29.07
C THR A 534 18.83 16.19 -27.69
N PRO A 535 18.94 17.36 -27.04
CA PRO A 535 19.52 17.44 -25.70
C PRO A 535 18.68 16.63 -24.71
N ASN A 536 19.34 15.92 -23.80
CA ASN A 536 18.71 15.27 -22.65
C ASN A 536 18.87 16.12 -21.39
N ALA A 537 17.90 16.03 -20.48
CA ALA A 537 17.93 16.74 -19.21
C ALA A 537 19.08 16.19 -18.35
N ALA A 538 19.77 17.07 -17.65
CA ALA A 538 20.84 16.72 -16.71
C ALA A 538 20.54 17.35 -15.35
N THR A 539 21.13 16.80 -14.30
CA THR A 539 21.03 17.38 -12.96
C THR A 539 22.11 18.43 -12.73
N LEU A 540 21.73 19.54 -12.08
CA LEU A 540 22.66 20.54 -11.54
C LEU A 540 23.06 20.26 -10.09
N SER A 541 22.56 19.16 -9.52
CA SER A 541 22.72 18.72 -8.14
C SER A 541 22.12 19.65 -7.07
N ALA A 542 21.50 19.05 -6.06
CA ALA A 542 20.77 19.77 -5.01
C ALA A 542 21.67 20.70 -4.18
N GLU A 543 22.96 20.38 -4.01
CA GLU A 543 23.92 21.22 -3.28
C GLU A 543 24.23 22.56 -3.97
N ASN A 544 23.80 22.74 -5.22
CA ASN A 544 24.03 23.96 -5.99
C ASN A 544 22.81 24.89 -6.06
N ILE A 545 21.69 24.55 -5.43
CA ILE A 545 20.50 25.41 -5.41
C ILE A 545 20.90 26.79 -4.85
N GLY A 546 20.48 27.86 -5.53
CA GLY A 546 20.84 29.22 -5.13
C GLY A 546 22.29 29.63 -5.42
N LEU A 547 23.18 28.72 -5.84
CA LEU A 547 24.60 29.02 -6.15
C LEU A 547 24.88 29.23 -7.64
N LEU A 548 23.93 28.86 -8.52
CA LEU A 548 24.09 28.90 -9.97
C LEU A 548 23.38 30.08 -10.62
N ALA A 549 23.80 30.47 -11.82
CA ALA A 549 22.99 31.30 -12.71
C ALA A 549 21.84 30.46 -13.30
N PRO A 550 20.63 31.02 -13.49
CA PRO A 550 19.55 30.37 -14.25
C PRO A 550 20.03 29.95 -15.64
N VAL A 551 19.59 28.80 -16.13
CA VAL A 551 20.07 28.25 -17.41
C VAL A 551 18.95 27.73 -18.31
N GLY A 552 19.07 27.92 -19.62
CA GLY A 552 18.26 27.25 -20.64
C GLY A 552 19.13 26.41 -21.57
N LEU A 553 18.83 25.11 -21.72
CA LEU A 553 19.55 24.22 -22.63
C LEU A 553 18.88 24.20 -24.01
N VAL A 554 19.59 24.66 -25.04
CA VAL A 554 19.13 24.70 -26.44
C VAL A 554 19.92 23.72 -27.32
N SER A 555 19.41 23.46 -28.53
CA SER A 555 20.08 22.59 -29.50
C SER A 555 21.42 23.15 -29.98
N GLN A 556 22.29 22.28 -30.50
CA GLN A 556 23.58 22.70 -31.05
C GLN A 556 23.42 23.68 -32.22
N SER A 557 22.42 23.49 -33.08
CA SER A 557 22.20 24.35 -34.25
C SER A 557 21.83 25.78 -33.87
N VAL A 558 20.98 25.96 -32.85
CA VAL A 558 20.62 27.28 -32.31
C VAL A 558 21.87 27.98 -31.75
N GLY A 559 22.63 27.30 -30.89
CA GLY A 559 23.83 27.86 -30.30
C GLY A 559 24.90 28.25 -31.33
N LEU A 560 25.14 27.40 -32.34
CA LEU A 560 26.09 27.69 -33.42
C LEU A 560 25.62 28.86 -34.32
N SER A 561 24.31 28.95 -34.58
CA SER A 561 23.71 30.09 -35.30
C SER A 561 23.99 31.41 -34.58
N TRP A 562 23.67 31.50 -33.30
CA TRP A 562 23.90 32.69 -32.49
C TRP A 562 25.38 33.03 -32.33
N LEU A 563 26.25 32.02 -32.16
CA LEU A 563 27.70 32.23 -32.16
C LEU A 563 28.20 32.86 -33.46
N SER A 564 27.70 32.41 -34.61
CA SER A 564 28.12 32.94 -35.91
C SER A 564 27.72 34.39 -36.13
N ARG A 565 26.53 34.79 -35.64
CA ARG A 565 26.02 36.17 -35.64
C ARG A 565 26.84 37.08 -34.74
N ILE A 566 27.13 36.65 -33.51
CA ILE A 566 27.99 37.39 -32.57
C ILE A 566 29.39 37.57 -33.16
N ALA A 567 29.96 36.53 -33.79
CA ALA A 567 31.26 36.63 -34.48
C ALA A 567 31.26 37.58 -35.68
N ALA A 568 30.08 37.85 -36.26
CA ALA A 568 29.89 38.87 -37.29
C ALA A 568 29.68 40.29 -36.71
N ASN A 569 29.94 40.49 -35.41
CA ASN A 569 29.72 41.73 -34.65
C ASN A 569 28.25 42.16 -34.55
N GLU A 570 27.31 41.21 -34.62
CA GLU A 570 25.90 41.47 -34.33
C GLU A 570 25.65 41.42 -32.81
N THR A 571 24.98 42.44 -32.28
CA THR A 571 24.50 42.45 -30.89
C THR A 571 23.16 41.70 -30.82
N LEU A 572 23.14 40.56 -30.14
CA LEU A 572 21.94 39.75 -29.96
C LEU A 572 21.35 39.99 -28.58
N THR A 573 20.03 40.17 -28.48
CA THR A 573 19.31 40.25 -27.21
C THR A 573 18.44 39.02 -27.04
N VAL A 574 18.51 38.35 -25.90
CA VAL A 574 17.75 37.12 -25.62
C VAL A 574 17.03 37.27 -24.29
N THR A 575 15.85 36.69 -24.18
CA THR A 575 15.11 36.58 -22.93
C THR A 575 15.10 35.13 -22.46
N LEU A 576 15.51 34.89 -21.21
CA LEU A 576 15.37 33.60 -20.54
C LEU A 576 14.37 33.75 -19.40
N LEU A 577 13.36 32.90 -19.39
CA LEU A 577 12.45 32.73 -18.26
C LEU A 577 12.60 31.32 -17.73
N VAL A 578 12.80 31.21 -16.42
CA VAL A 578 12.77 29.97 -15.65
C VAL A 578 11.87 30.21 -14.44
N ASP A 579 10.73 29.54 -14.39
CA ASP A 579 9.89 29.47 -13.19
C ASP A 579 10.14 28.13 -12.48
N SER A 580 10.92 28.17 -11.39
CA SER A 580 11.18 26.99 -10.55
C SER A 580 10.72 27.20 -9.12
N ILE A 581 10.26 26.13 -8.49
CA ILE A 581 9.99 26.09 -7.05
C ILE A 581 10.98 25.19 -6.34
N PHE A 582 11.36 25.58 -5.13
CA PHE A 582 12.16 24.78 -4.20
C PHE A 582 11.47 24.81 -2.85
N GLU A 583 10.98 23.67 -2.38
CA GLU A 583 10.31 23.59 -1.09
C GLU A 583 10.57 22.28 -0.37
N PRO A 584 10.67 22.28 0.97
CA PRO A 584 10.80 21.03 1.70
C PRO A 584 9.52 20.21 1.58
N ARG A 585 9.65 18.97 1.08
CA ARG A 585 8.58 17.96 1.10
C ARG A 585 9.04 16.72 1.87
N SER A 586 8.08 16.08 2.53
CA SER A 586 8.32 14.80 3.19
C SER A 586 8.22 13.66 2.18
N SER A 587 9.09 12.66 2.35
CA SER A 587 9.02 11.36 1.67
C SER A 587 9.36 10.26 2.67
N TRP A 588 9.34 9.01 2.22
CA TRP A 588 9.60 7.87 3.06
C TRP A 588 10.03 6.65 2.26
N ASN A 589 10.94 5.87 2.82
CA ASN A 589 11.26 4.53 2.35
C ASN A 589 10.20 3.54 2.85
N VAL A 590 9.93 2.48 2.09
CA VAL A 590 9.08 1.36 2.51
C VAL A 590 9.93 0.10 2.67
N PHE A 591 9.72 -0.64 3.76
CA PHE A 591 10.44 -1.88 4.03
C PHE A 591 9.52 -3.06 4.29
N ALA A 592 9.99 -4.24 3.90
CA ALA A 592 9.47 -5.53 4.36
C ALA A 592 10.61 -6.46 4.76
N GLU A 593 10.43 -7.25 5.81
CA GLU A 593 11.47 -8.17 6.29
C GLU A 593 10.86 -9.50 6.71
N THR A 594 11.52 -10.61 6.40
CA THR A 594 11.09 -11.94 6.83
C THR A 594 11.15 -12.07 8.36
N ILE A 595 10.08 -12.62 8.96
CA ILE A 595 10.06 -12.92 10.39
C ILE A 595 11.02 -14.07 10.70
N GLU A 596 11.07 -15.09 9.85
CA GLU A 596 12.07 -16.17 9.92
C GLU A 596 13.47 -15.67 9.50
N GLY A 597 14.51 -16.34 9.97
CA GLY A 597 15.92 -16.02 9.70
C GLY A 597 16.60 -15.22 10.83
N ASP A 598 17.91 -15.37 10.91
CA ASP A 598 18.80 -14.69 11.87
C ASP A 598 18.89 -13.19 11.60
N ALA A 599 18.51 -12.39 12.60
CA ALA A 599 18.56 -10.93 12.52
C ALA A 599 19.98 -10.35 12.46
N ASN A 600 21.01 -11.15 12.73
CA ASN A 600 22.41 -10.77 12.56
C ASN A 600 22.97 -11.13 11.17
N ASN A 601 22.16 -11.75 10.32
CA ASN A 601 22.50 -12.07 8.95
C ASN A 601 21.36 -11.64 8.02
N VAL A 602 21.42 -10.40 7.54
CA VAL A 602 20.39 -9.79 6.67
C VAL A 602 20.89 -9.74 5.23
N ILE A 603 20.11 -10.33 4.32
CA ILE A 603 20.24 -10.22 2.87
C ILE A 603 19.24 -9.17 2.42
N MET A 604 19.73 -8.04 1.91
CA MET A 604 18.91 -6.89 1.58
C MET A 604 18.74 -6.77 0.07
N LEU A 605 17.52 -6.50 -0.39
CA LEU A 605 17.17 -6.21 -1.78
C LEU A 605 16.60 -4.79 -1.82
N GLY A 606 16.97 -4.02 -2.83
CA GLY A 606 16.57 -2.62 -3.01
C GLY A 606 16.22 -2.31 -4.47
N ALA A 607 15.30 -1.36 -4.63
CA ALA A 607 14.81 -0.77 -5.87
C ALA A 607 14.17 0.56 -5.48
N HIS A 608 14.30 1.60 -6.29
CA HIS A 608 13.66 2.87 -5.95
C HIS A 608 12.23 2.94 -6.46
N LEU A 609 11.40 3.62 -5.69
CA LEU A 609 9.97 3.69 -5.92
C LEU A 609 9.57 4.97 -6.64
N ASP A 610 10.31 6.07 -6.51
CA ASP A 610 10.04 7.27 -7.29
C ASP A 610 10.47 7.10 -8.76
N SER A 611 10.03 8.03 -9.59
CA SER A 611 10.47 8.22 -10.98
C SER A 611 10.93 9.66 -11.17
N VAL A 612 11.59 9.98 -12.28
CA VAL A 612 11.72 11.38 -12.69
C VAL A 612 10.36 12.06 -12.90
N GLN A 613 10.32 13.40 -12.82
CA GLN A 613 9.12 14.19 -13.12
C GLN A 613 8.67 14.09 -14.58
N ALA A 614 9.60 13.79 -15.49
CA ALA A 614 9.34 13.75 -16.93
C ALA A 614 8.52 12.54 -17.38
N GLY A 615 8.45 11.46 -16.60
CA GLY A 615 7.79 10.22 -17.03
C GLY A 615 7.38 9.27 -15.91
N PRO A 616 6.63 8.20 -16.23
CA PRO A 616 6.03 7.33 -15.22
C PRO A 616 7.01 6.34 -14.59
N GLY A 617 8.19 6.16 -15.17
CA GLY A 617 9.28 5.38 -14.58
C GLY A 617 8.94 3.91 -14.42
N ILE A 618 8.75 3.23 -15.55
CA ILE A 618 8.29 1.85 -15.63
C ILE A 618 9.43 0.87 -15.76
N ASN A 619 10.37 1.11 -16.66
CA ASN A 619 11.66 0.44 -16.54
C ASN A 619 12.43 1.02 -15.35
N ASP A 620 12.32 2.33 -15.14
CA ASP A 620 13.12 3.11 -14.17
C ASP A 620 12.27 3.78 -13.08
N ASP A 621 12.01 3.16 -11.93
CA ASP A 621 12.39 1.79 -11.57
C ASP A 621 11.19 0.94 -11.15
N GLY A 622 10.10 1.07 -11.91
CA GLY A 622 8.99 0.12 -11.82
C GLY A 622 9.47 -1.33 -11.98
N SER A 623 10.48 -1.58 -12.81
CA SER A 623 10.98 -2.93 -13.11
C SER A 623 11.57 -3.61 -11.87
N GLY A 624 12.45 -2.94 -11.12
CA GLY A 624 13.02 -3.40 -9.86
C GLY A 624 11.98 -3.53 -8.75
N VAL A 625 11.09 -2.53 -8.61
CA VAL A 625 9.99 -2.55 -7.62
C VAL A 625 9.11 -3.78 -7.81
N THR A 626 8.69 -4.06 -9.05
CA THR A 626 7.81 -5.19 -9.33
C THR A 626 8.48 -6.54 -9.17
N ALA A 627 9.77 -6.63 -9.49
CA ALA A 627 10.56 -7.82 -9.18
C ALA A 627 10.62 -8.10 -7.68
N GLN A 628 10.87 -7.08 -6.86
CA GLN A 628 10.86 -7.22 -5.41
C GLN A 628 9.50 -7.64 -4.86
N ILE A 629 8.39 -7.06 -5.36
CA ILE A 629 7.02 -7.46 -4.96
C ILE A 629 6.79 -8.95 -5.28
N GLU A 630 7.16 -9.41 -6.46
CA GLU A 630 6.97 -10.81 -6.87
C GLU A 630 7.85 -11.77 -6.07
N ILE A 631 9.11 -11.43 -5.79
CA ILE A 631 10.00 -12.22 -4.95
C ILE A 631 9.43 -12.34 -3.54
N LEU A 632 8.97 -11.22 -2.96
CA LEU A 632 8.34 -11.18 -1.64
C LEU A 632 7.07 -12.04 -1.60
N LYS A 633 6.21 -11.94 -2.61
CA LYS A 633 5.01 -12.78 -2.71
C LYS A 633 5.35 -14.26 -2.90
N ALA A 634 6.39 -14.57 -3.66
CA ALA A 634 6.84 -15.94 -3.87
C ALA A 634 7.44 -16.57 -2.60
N LEU A 635 8.03 -15.77 -1.72
CA LEU A 635 8.49 -16.21 -0.40
C LEU A 635 7.35 -16.59 0.54
N ARG A 636 6.15 -16.01 0.37
CA ARG A 636 5.01 -16.33 1.22
C ARG A 636 4.63 -17.81 1.13
N GLY A 637 4.43 -18.43 2.29
CA GLY A 637 4.16 -19.85 2.44
C GLY A 637 5.38 -20.77 2.35
N LEU A 638 6.59 -20.23 2.18
CA LEU A 638 7.85 -21.00 2.29
C LEU A 638 8.39 -20.95 3.73
N GLN A 639 9.21 -21.94 4.09
CA GLN A 639 9.88 -22.01 5.40
C GLN A 639 11.34 -22.47 5.27
N GLY A 640 12.12 -22.36 6.34
CA GLY A 640 13.53 -22.76 6.37
C GLY A 640 14.49 -21.64 5.99
N ILE A 641 14.06 -20.39 6.11
CA ILE A 641 14.89 -19.20 5.91
C ILE A 641 15.89 -19.13 7.08
N LYS A 642 17.19 -19.20 6.80
CA LYS A 642 18.24 -19.15 7.84
C LYS A 642 18.74 -17.74 8.09
N ASN A 643 18.86 -16.92 7.06
CA ASN A 643 19.28 -15.53 7.11
C ASN A 643 18.10 -14.64 6.70
N LYS A 644 17.86 -13.53 7.40
CA LYS A 644 16.73 -12.64 7.09
C LYS A 644 16.83 -12.09 5.67
N ILE A 645 15.69 -11.93 5.03
CA ILE A 645 15.59 -11.18 3.78
C ILE A 645 14.87 -9.86 4.08
N ARG A 646 15.50 -8.74 3.73
CA ARG A 646 14.92 -7.39 3.86
C ARG A 646 14.76 -6.77 2.48
N PHE A 647 13.58 -6.29 2.18
CA PHE A 647 13.24 -5.56 0.96
C PHE A 647 13.14 -4.08 1.31
N ALA A 648 13.69 -3.23 0.46
CA ALA A 648 13.59 -1.79 0.54
C ALA A 648 13.08 -1.22 -0.78
N PHE A 649 12.07 -0.39 -0.68
CA PHE A 649 11.56 0.44 -1.76
C PHE A 649 11.95 1.88 -1.42
N TRP A 650 13.02 2.35 -2.05
CA TRP A 650 13.65 3.62 -1.73
C TRP A 650 12.82 4.79 -2.25
N GLY A 651 12.75 5.87 -1.49
CA GLY A 651 12.16 7.11 -1.98
C GLY A 651 13.21 8.12 -2.35
N ALA A 652 12.90 9.00 -3.31
CA ALA A 652 13.76 10.11 -3.67
C ALA A 652 15.16 9.66 -4.11
N GLU A 653 15.25 8.61 -4.93
CA GLU A 653 16.49 8.21 -5.60
C GLU A 653 16.85 9.22 -6.68
N GLU A 654 15.88 9.59 -7.51
CA GLU A 654 16.03 10.46 -8.68
C GLU A 654 16.58 11.86 -8.34
N PRO A 655 16.19 12.51 -7.22
CA PRO A 655 16.82 13.75 -6.78
C PRO A 655 18.27 13.60 -6.25
N GLY A 656 18.78 12.38 -6.05
CA GLY A 656 20.16 12.13 -5.63
C GLY A 656 20.31 11.11 -4.50
N LEU A 657 19.76 9.92 -4.65
CA LEU A 657 19.90 8.76 -3.73
C LEU A 657 19.43 9.04 -2.30
N VAL A 658 18.50 9.99 -2.12
CA VAL A 658 18.19 10.58 -0.82
C VAL A 658 17.69 9.53 0.16
N GLY A 659 16.78 8.65 -0.26
CA GLY A 659 16.20 7.63 0.61
C GLY A 659 17.21 6.61 1.11
N SER A 660 18.03 6.05 0.21
CA SER A 660 19.04 5.04 0.56
C SER A 660 20.20 5.65 1.34
N LEU A 661 20.69 6.83 0.96
CA LEU A 661 21.72 7.56 1.72
C LEU A 661 21.23 7.95 3.12
N PHE A 662 19.96 8.35 3.25
CA PHE A 662 19.37 8.64 4.56
C PHE A 662 19.36 7.38 5.42
N TYR A 663 18.96 6.23 4.85
CA TYR A 663 19.00 4.98 5.57
C TYR A 663 20.42 4.59 6.01
N THR A 664 21.41 4.64 5.11
CA THR A 664 22.78 4.22 5.42
C THR A 664 23.48 5.15 6.41
N SER A 665 23.21 6.46 6.37
CA SER A 665 23.77 7.43 7.32
C SER A 665 23.31 7.25 8.77
N GLN A 666 22.19 6.54 8.97
CA GLN A 666 21.59 6.29 10.28
C GLN A 666 21.99 4.94 10.88
N LEU A 667 22.70 4.09 10.13
CA LEU A 667 23.16 2.80 10.63
C LEU A 667 24.37 3.00 11.54
N SER A 668 24.32 2.44 12.75
CA SER A 668 25.53 2.20 13.53
C SER A 668 26.41 1.14 12.85
N SER A 669 27.70 1.09 13.18
CA SER A 669 28.61 0.02 12.70
C SER A 669 28.04 -1.38 12.97
N SER A 670 27.45 -1.57 14.16
CA SER A 670 26.85 -2.84 14.56
C SER A 670 25.60 -3.22 13.75
N GLU A 671 24.87 -2.25 13.21
CA GLU A 671 23.69 -2.49 12.37
C GLU A 671 24.08 -2.72 10.92
N ALA A 672 25.05 -1.94 10.42
CA ALA A 672 25.65 -2.19 9.12
C ALA A 672 26.26 -3.60 9.06
N ASP A 673 26.89 -4.08 10.13
CA ASP A 673 27.49 -5.42 10.22
C ASP A 673 26.48 -6.57 10.11
N LYS A 674 25.22 -6.32 10.46
CA LYS A 674 24.14 -7.30 10.29
C LYS A 674 23.73 -7.44 8.83
N ILE A 675 23.98 -6.44 7.98
CA ILE A 675 23.69 -6.51 6.55
C ILE A 675 24.85 -7.23 5.88
N ARG A 676 24.62 -8.51 5.55
CA ARG A 676 25.64 -9.38 4.95
C ARG A 676 25.81 -9.12 3.47
N PHE A 677 24.72 -8.77 2.78
CA PHE A 677 24.74 -8.52 1.35
C PHE A 677 23.62 -7.55 0.95
N TYR A 678 23.87 -6.66 -0.01
CA TYR A 678 22.87 -5.77 -0.62
C TYR A 678 22.76 -6.01 -2.13
N TYR A 679 21.56 -6.30 -2.62
CA TYR A 679 21.26 -6.37 -4.04
C TYR A 679 20.45 -5.15 -4.48
N ASN A 680 20.94 -4.44 -5.48
CA ASN A 680 20.24 -3.34 -6.14
C ASN A 680 19.61 -3.82 -7.45
N TYR A 681 18.33 -3.58 -7.66
CA TYR A 681 17.66 -3.89 -8.92
C TYR A 681 17.04 -2.61 -9.44
N ASP A 682 17.66 -2.07 -10.48
CA ASP A 682 17.34 -0.78 -11.07
C ASP A 682 17.48 -0.93 -12.60
N MET A 683 16.40 -0.63 -13.32
CA MET A 683 16.27 -0.83 -14.76
C MET A 683 16.66 -2.26 -15.18
N ILE A 684 15.83 -3.25 -14.85
CA ILE A 684 16.08 -4.67 -15.15
C ILE A 684 15.20 -5.24 -16.28
N GLY A 685 14.51 -4.38 -17.03
CA GLY A 685 13.57 -4.76 -18.09
C GLY A 685 13.75 -4.02 -19.41
N SER A 686 14.89 -3.40 -19.69
CA SER A 686 15.10 -2.54 -20.86
C SER A 686 14.72 -3.22 -22.19
N PRO A 687 14.13 -2.49 -23.17
CA PRO A 687 13.68 -3.06 -24.44
C PRO A 687 14.77 -3.76 -25.25
N VAL A 688 16.00 -3.22 -25.24
CA VAL A 688 17.19 -3.81 -25.87
C VAL A 688 18.21 -4.14 -24.78
N PRO A 689 18.00 -5.22 -24.01
CA PRO A 689 18.70 -5.43 -22.75
C PRO A 689 20.17 -5.78 -22.98
N VAL A 690 21.06 -5.12 -22.24
CA VAL A 690 22.33 -5.74 -21.83
C VAL A 690 22.09 -6.58 -20.56
N TYR A 691 23.03 -7.46 -20.19
CA TYR A 691 22.91 -8.28 -18.98
C TYR A 691 24.10 -8.02 -18.06
N GLY A 692 24.21 -6.80 -17.56
CA GLY A 692 25.27 -6.41 -16.65
C GLY A 692 24.98 -6.82 -15.21
N VAL A 693 25.96 -7.42 -14.55
CA VAL A 693 25.90 -7.77 -13.12
C VAL A 693 26.95 -6.98 -12.36
N TYR A 694 26.54 -6.13 -11.42
CA TYR A 694 27.48 -5.28 -10.71
C TYR A 694 28.43 -6.08 -9.80
N ALA A 695 29.73 -5.83 -9.92
CA ALA A 695 30.74 -6.34 -9.00
C ALA A 695 32.03 -5.50 -9.06
N ARG A 696 32.57 -5.11 -7.90
CA ARG A 696 33.97 -4.67 -7.81
C ARG A 696 34.90 -5.89 -7.85
N ASP A 697 36.21 -5.64 -7.92
CA ASP A 697 37.21 -6.65 -7.61
C ASP A 697 37.31 -6.86 -6.08
N ASP A 698 36.17 -7.18 -5.48
CA ASP A 698 35.99 -7.50 -4.06
C ASP A 698 35.42 -8.92 -3.95
N PRO A 699 36.01 -9.81 -3.12
CA PRO A 699 35.54 -11.18 -2.99
C PRO A 699 34.09 -11.30 -2.48
N GLY A 700 33.64 -10.37 -1.64
CA GLY A 700 32.26 -10.30 -1.16
C GLY A 700 31.31 -9.98 -2.31
N ASP A 701 31.55 -8.87 -3.02
CA ASP A 701 30.73 -8.46 -4.17
C ASP A 701 30.65 -9.59 -5.22
N LYS A 702 31.81 -10.19 -5.58
CA LYS A 702 31.90 -11.26 -6.56
C LYS A 702 31.12 -12.51 -6.15
N PHE A 703 31.08 -12.84 -4.86
CA PHE A 703 30.35 -14.01 -4.37
C PHE A 703 28.86 -13.93 -4.72
N GLY A 704 28.20 -12.82 -4.38
CA GLY A 704 26.78 -12.64 -4.68
C GLY A 704 26.51 -12.36 -6.16
N ALA A 705 27.42 -11.66 -6.85
CA ALA A 705 27.34 -11.39 -8.27
C ALA A 705 27.44 -12.65 -9.13
N GLN A 706 28.29 -13.61 -8.74
CA GLN A 706 28.47 -14.87 -9.48
C GLN A 706 27.18 -15.68 -9.56
N ILE A 707 26.34 -15.65 -8.51
CA ILE A 707 25.05 -16.37 -8.49
C ILE A 707 24.11 -15.83 -9.59
N LEU A 708 24.07 -14.51 -9.76
CA LEU A 708 23.29 -13.85 -10.81
C LEU A 708 23.87 -14.17 -12.20
N LEU A 709 25.19 -14.02 -12.35
CA LEU A 709 25.90 -14.26 -13.61
C LEU A 709 25.70 -15.70 -14.11
N ASP A 710 25.96 -16.69 -13.25
CA ASP A 710 25.85 -18.11 -13.59
C ASP A 710 24.45 -18.47 -14.06
N TYR A 711 23.44 -17.96 -13.37
CA TYR A 711 22.05 -18.19 -13.75
C TYR A 711 21.72 -17.58 -15.11
N LEU A 712 22.10 -16.32 -15.34
CA LEU A 712 21.82 -15.64 -16.61
C LEU A 712 22.54 -16.32 -17.79
N VAL A 713 23.81 -16.71 -17.61
CA VAL A 713 24.57 -17.48 -18.60
C VAL A 713 23.92 -18.84 -18.85
N ALA A 714 23.48 -19.55 -17.80
CA ALA A 714 22.78 -20.82 -17.94
C ALA A 714 21.44 -20.70 -18.70
N LYS A 715 20.79 -19.52 -18.67
CA LYS A 715 19.61 -19.20 -19.49
C LYS A 715 19.96 -18.64 -20.88
N GLY A 716 21.23 -18.72 -21.28
CA GLY A 716 21.70 -18.30 -22.60
C GLY A 716 21.82 -16.79 -22.78
N LYS A 717 21.85 -16.02 -21.69
CA LYS A 717 22.04 -14.57 -21.75
C LYS A 717 23.53 -14.22 -21.74
N PRO A 718 23.97 -13.20 -22.51
CA PRO A 718 25.37 -12.78 -22.56
C PRO A 718 25.72 -11.92 -21.33
N ALA A 719 25.58 -12.50 -20.14
CA ALA A 719 25.81 -11.78 -18.91
C ALA A 719 27.30 -11.55 -18.65
N TYR A 720 27.64 -10.39 -18.09
CA TYR A 720 29.01 -10.00 -17.78
C TYR A 720 29.07 -9.21 -16.47
N PHE A 721 30.26 -9.11 -15.88
CA PHE A 721 30.46 -8.23 -14.73
C PHE A 721 30.58 -6.78 -15.15
N GLY A 722 29.66 -5.94 -14.69
CA GLY A 722 29.70 -4.49 -14.81
C GLY A 722 30.32 -3.84 -13.58
N SER A 723 30.91 -2.66 -13.77
CA SER A 723 31.37 -1.81 -12.67
C SER A 723 30.20 -1.04 -12.07
N PHE A 724 30.22 -0.79 -10.76
CA PHE A 724 29.30 0.16 -10.14
C PHE A 724 29.58 1.58 -10.65
N GLY A 725 28.52 2.32 -10.94
CA GLY A 725 28.55 3.77 -11.12
C GLY A 725 28.32 4.51 -9.81
N THR A 726 27.84 5.75 -9.88
CA THR A 726 27.55 6.61 -8.71
C THR A 726 26.08 7.02 -8.59
N GLY A 727 25.18 6.49 -9.42
CA GLY A 727 23.80 6.96 -9.52
C GLY A 727 22.79 5.83 -9.36
N SER A 728 22.87 5.10 -8.24
CA SER A 728 21.77 4.24 -7.77
C SER A 728 21.97 3.90 -6.29
N ASP A 729 20.97 3.30 -5.64
CA ASP A 729 20.88 3.17 -4.18
C ASP A 729 21.98 2.33 -3.52
N TYR A 730 22.79 1.58 -4.28
CA TYR A 730 23.92 0.81 -3.73
C TYR A 730 25.05 1.70 -3.17
N VAL A 731 25.11 3.00 -3.53
CA VAL A 731 26.27 3.87 -3.20
C VAL A 731 26.56 3.90 -1.70
N GLY A 732 25.56 4.20 -0.87
CA GLY A 732 25.75 4.23 0.59
C GLY A 732 26.17 2.88 1.17
N PHE A 733 25.72 1.77 0.58
CA PHE A 733 26.10 0.42 1.00
C PHE A 733 27.57 0.12 0.67
N LEU A 734 28.02 0.49 -0.54
CA LEU A 734 29.43 0.34 -0.95
C LEU A 734 30.36 1.16 -0.06
N GLU A 735 29.96 2.38 0.32
CA GLU A 735 30.72 3.27 1.20
C GLU A 735 30.83 2.74 2.64
N LEU A 736 29.79 2.05 3.12
CA LEU A 736 29.82 1.33 4.39
C LEU A 736 30.57 -0.02 4.31
N GLY A 737 31.11 -0.38 3.14
CA GLY A 737 31.80 -1.66 2.93
C GLY A 737 30.88 -2.87 2.98
N ILE A 738 29.58 -2.69 2.71
CA ILE A 738 28.62 -3.79 2.60
C ILE A 738 28.80 -4.45 1.21
N PRO A 739 29.11 -5.76 1.15
CA PRO A 739 29.17 -6.47 -0.10
C PRO A 739 27.87 -6.30 -0.88
N SER A 740 28.00 -5.86 -2.13
CA SER A 740 26.84 -5.50 -2.94
C SER A 740 26.93 -6.07 -4.34
N SER A 741 25.77 -6.23 -4.98
CA SER A 741 25.65 -6.55 -6.39
C SER A 741 24.28 -6.12 -6.90
N GLY A 742 23.93 -6.47 -8.13
CA GLY A 742 22.69 -6.08 -8.77
C GLY A 742 22.70 -6.46 -10.24
N ILE A 743 21.57 -6.27 -10.90
CA ILE A 743 21.44 -6.41 -12.35
C ILE A 743 21.08 -5.04 -12.91
N HIS A 744 21.61 -4.69 -14.08
CA HIS A 744 21.10 -3.60 -14.90
C HIS A 744 20.99 -4.08 -16.36
N THR A 745 19.97 -3.59 -17.06
CA THR A 745 19.78 -3.88 -18.49
C THR A 745 20.16 -2.73 -19.43
N GLY A 746 20.79 -1.70 -18.87
CA GLY A 746 21.30 -0.52 -19.60
C GLY A 746 20.26 0.58 -19.72
N GLY A 747 20.73 1.83 -19.71
CA GLY A 747 19.91 3.03 -19.88
C GLY A 747 20.39 3.85 -21.08
N GLY A 748 19.47 4.63 -21.66
CA GLY A 748 19.72 5.43 -22.86
C GLY A 748 19.82 4.61 -24.15
N ASP A 749 19.86 5.30 -25.29
CA ASP A 749 19.98 4.68 -26.62
C ASP A 749 21.33 3.93 -26.77
N PRO A 750 21.37 2.67 -27.26
CA PRO A 750 20.25 1.88 -27.78
C PRO A 750 19.51 0.99 -26.78
N ALA A 751 19.97 0.88 -25.53
CA ALA A 751 19.44 -0.08 -24.56
C ALA A 751 18.01 0.27 -24.11
N ASP A 752 17.80 1.53 -23.73
CA ASP A 752 16.52 2.11 -23.35
C ASP A 752 16.41 3.57 -23.84
N PRO A 753 15.89 3.80 -25.06
CA PRO A 753 15.71 5.14 -25.60
C PRO A 753 14.72 6.02 -24.82
N CYS A 754 13.93 5.44 -23.90
CA CYS A 754 12.93 6.14 -23.11
C CYS A 754 13.39 6.43 -21.67
N TYR A 755 14.62 6.07 -21.31
CA TYR A 755 15.23 6.40 -20.01
C TYR A 755 15.06 7.89 -19.66
N HIS A 756 14.50 8.17 -18.47
CA HIS A 756 14.14 9.51 -17.98
C HIS A 756 13.17 10.32 -18.88
N LEU A 757 12.38 9.66 -19.74
CA LEU A 757 11.44 10.32 -20.65
C LEU A 757 9.99 9.87 -20.41
N ALA A 758 9.05 10.68 -20.87
CA ALA A 758 7.61 10.39 -20.80
C ALA A 758 7.18 9.08 -21.48
N CYS A 759 8.02 8.55 -22.38
CA CYS A 759 7.75 7.29 -23.07
C CYS A 759 8.16 6.04 -22.28
N ASP A 760 8.82 6.17 -21.12
CA ASP A 760 9.09 5.05 -20.22
C ASP A 760 7.81 4.60 -19.53
N THR A 761 7.00 3.87 -20.29
CA THR A 761 5.63 3.47 -20.02
C THR A 761 5.52 1.95 -19.99
N PHE A 762 4.33 1.42 -19.73
CA PHE A 762 4.06 -0.02 -19.79
C PHE A 762 4.49 -0.69 -21.11
N GLU A 763 4.55 0.08 -22.19
CA GLU A 763 4.98 -0.36 -23.51
C GLU A 763 6.51 -0.42 -23.68
N ASN A 764 7.28 0.24 -22.81
CA ASN A 764 8.74 0.34 -22.84
C ASN A 764 9.45 -0.79 -22.05
N ILE A 765 9.03 -2.04 -22.24
CA ILE A 765 9.62 -3.15 -21.47
C ILE A 765 9.84 -4.42 -22.28
N SER A 766 10.98 -5.05 -22.08
CA SER A 766 11.25 -6.43 -22.49
C SER A 766 10.77 -7.38 -21.40
N TRP A 767 9.61 -7.99 -21.63
CA TRP A 767 9.03 -8.97 -20.71
C TRP A 767 9.92 -10.19 -20.48
N GLU A 768 10.71 -10.57 -21.49
CA GLU A 768 11.68 -11.66 -21.39
C GLU A 768 12.85 -11.26 -20.48
N ALA A 769 13.38 -10.05 -20.62
CA ALA A 769 14.47 -9.54 -19.78
C ALA A 769 14.02 -9.41 -18.32
N LEU A 770 12.87 -8.77 -18.10
CA LEU A 770 12.32 -8.58 -16.76
C LEU A 770 12.09 -9.92 -16.04
N GLU A 771 11.49 -10.90 -16.71
CA GLU A 771 11.23 -12.21 -16.12
C GLU A 771 12.53 -12.96 -15.78
N VAL A 772 13.50 -13.02 -16.71
CA VAL A 772 14.74 -13.75 -16.47
C VAL A 772 15.58 -13.09 -15.37
N ASN A 773 15.62 -11.77 -15.32
CA ASN A 773 16.34 -11.02 -14.28
C ASN A 773 15.64 -11.14 -12.92
N THR A 774 14.31 -11.08 -12.86
CA THR A 774 13.55 -11.31 -11.61
C THR A 774 13.82 -12.73 -11.07
N LYS A 775 13.88 -13.73 -11.95
CA LYS A 775 14.23 -15.10 -11.55
C LYS A 775 15.67 -15.23 -11.05
N ALA A 776 16.62 -14.54 -11.68
CA ALA A 776 17.99 -14.47 -11.21
C ALA A 776 18.06 -13.88 -9.80
N ALA A 777 17.39 -12.73 -9.58
CA ALA A 777 17.26 -12.06 -8.30
C ALA A 777 16.64 -12.95 -7.22
N ALA A 778 15.55 -13.66 -7.56
CA ALA A 778 14.90 -14.61 -6.66
C ALA A 778 15.85 -15.73 -6.22
N ARG A 779 16.57 -16.34 -7.16
CA ARG A 779 17.55 -17.41 -6.84
C ARG A 779 18.68 -16.91 -5.96
N ALA A 780 19.21 -15.72 -6.25
CA ALA A 780 20.26 -15.11 -5.45
C ALA A 780 19.80 -14.85 -4.01
N ALA A 781 18.61 -14.26 -3.85
CA ALA A 781 17.99 -14.05 -2.54
C ALA A 781 17.79 -15.38 -1.79
N ALA A 782 17.26 -16.41 -2.45
CA ALA A 782 17.04 -17.73 -1.85
C ALA A 782 18.36 -18.41 -1.45
N ALA A 783 19.39 -18.34 -2.29
CA ALA A 783 20.70 -18.94 -2.02
C ALA A 783 21.32 -18.32 -0.75
N LEU A 784 21.37 -16.99 -0.67
CA LEU A 784 21.93 -16.29 0.48
C LEU A 784 21.05 -16.39 1.74
N ALA A 785 19.73 -16.52 1.58
CA ALA A 785 18.82 -16.78 2.70
C ALA A 785 19.03 -18.17 3.33
N LEU A 786 19.56 -19.14 2.58
CA LEU A 786 19.83 -20.50 3.04
C LEU A 786 21.26 -20.70 3.55
N SER A 787 22.23 -19.97 3.00
CA SER A 787 23.63 -20.02 3.42
C SER A 787 24.39 -18.75 3.03
N VAL A 788 25.19 -18.24 3.96
CA VAL A 788 26.22 -17.22 3.70
C VAL A 788 27.64 -17.80 3.84
N GLU A 789 27.76 -19.13 3.79
CA GLU A 789 29.05 -19.80 3.77
C GLU A 789 29.83 -19.42 2.51
N GLY A 790 31.08 -18.99 2.68
CA GLY A 790 31.90 -18.45 1.59
C GLY A 790 31.81 -16.93 1.45
N LEU A 791 30.80 -16.29 2.04
CA LEU A 791 30.76 -14.83 2.16
C LEU A 791 31.66 -14.38 3.33
N PRO A 792 32.59 -13.43 3.13
CA PRO A 792 33.48 -12.98 4.19
C PRO A 792 32.72 -12.57 5.47
N PRO A 793 33.20 -12.97 6.68
CA PRO A 793 32.58 -12.56 7.94
C PRO A 793 32.77 -11.06 8.18
N ARG A 794 31.71 -10.41 8.68
CA ARG A 794 31.69 -9.00 9.07
C ARG A 794 32.16 -8.88 10.52
N ASN A 795 33.44 -8.57 10.75
CA ASN A 795 33.96 -8.17 12.07
C ASN A 795 34.84 -6.90 12.00
N THR A 796 34.94 -6.29 10.81
CA THR A 796 35.86 -5.17 10.52
C THR A 796 35.24 -4.14 9.59
N THR A 797 34.00 -3.71 9.82
CA THR A 797 33.63 -2.35 9.40
C THR A 797 33.86 -1.41 10.55
N SER A 798 35.08 -0.91 10.66
CA SER A 798 35.19 0.52 10.95
C SER A 798 34.46 1.18 9.79
N VAL A 799 33.18 1.54 9.99
CA VAL A 799 32.51 2.54 9.18
C VAL A 799 33.58 3.57 8.88
N ASN A 800 33.95 3.79 7.62
CA ASN A 800 34.92 4.82 7.33
C ASN A 800 34.28 6.10 7.89
N PRO A 801 34.78 6.68 9.01
CA PRO A 801 34.05 7.76 9.65
C PRO A 801 33.99 8.96 8.70
N ARG A 802 34.94 9.03 7.74
CA ARG A 802 34.94 10.01 6.64
C ARG A 802 33.83 9.75 5.62
N SER A 803 33.44 8.51 5.37
CA SER A 803 32.29 8.18 4.51
C SER A 803 30.98 8.42 5.24
N GLU A 804 30.85 8.06 6.51
CA GLU A 804 29.64 8.39 7.29
C GLU A 804 29.47 9.90 7.46
N MET A 805 30.54 10.62 7.84
CA MET A 805 30.53 12.09 7.84
C MET A 805 30.37 12.67 6.44
N GLY A 806 30.82 11.98 5.39
CA GLY A 806 30.61 12.36 4.00
C GLY A 806 29.13 12.31 3.63
N ILE A 807 28.47 11.18 3.88
CA ILE A 807 27.03 11.00 3.66
C ILE A 807 26.24 11.98 4.52
N ARG A 808 26.54 12.11 5.81
CA ARG A 808 25.89 13.08 6.70
C ARG A 808 26.13 14.52 6.25
N GLY A 809 27.34 14.82 5.80
CA GLY A 809 27.73 16.12 5.26
C GLY A 809 26.97 16.48 3.98
N LEU A 810 26.61 15.50 3.14
CA LEU A 810 25.70 15.73 2.00
C LEU A 810 24.33 16.22 2.50
N PHE A 811 23.76 15.59 3.53
CA PHE A 811 22.50 16.02 4.12
C PHE A 811 22.59 17.39 4.81
N GLU A 812 23.68 17.67 5.55
CA GLU A 812 23.91 18.97 6.18
C GLU A 812 24.08 20.08 5.13
N ASN A 813 24.80 19.80 4.03
CA ASN A 813 24.92 20.73 2.90
C ASN A 813 23.57 21.00 2.24
N TRP A 814 22.75 19.96 2.01
CA TRP A 814 21.40 20.14 1.47
C TRP A 814 20.50 20.97 2.41
N GLU A 815 20.64 20.79 3.74
CA GLU A 815 19.89 21.58 4.72
C GLU A 815 20.37 23.04 4.82
N GLY A 816 21.66 23.30 4.67
CA GLY A 816 22.22 24.66 4.60
C GLY A 816 21.71 25.41 3.38
N VAL A 817 21.73 24.76 2.21
CA VAL A 817 21.24 25.31 0.94
C VAL A 817 19.72 25.58 0.98
N ARG A 818 18.95 24.73 1.67
CA ARG A 818 17.50 24.94 1.91
C ARG A 818 17.18 26.30 2.54
N LEU A 819 18.03 26.79 3.45
CA LEU A 819 17.82 28.07 4.14
C LEU A 819 18.10 29.27 3.23
N GLU A 820 19.06 29.14 2.31
CA GLU A 820 19.35 30.19 1.32
C GLU A 820 18.27 30.27 0.23
N ALA A 821 17.78 29.13 -0.25
CA ALA A 821 16.69 29.05 -1.24
C ALA A 821 15.37 29.66 -0.71
N ALA A 822 15.05 29.43 0.57
CA ALA A 822 13.86 29.99 1.22
C ALA A 822 13.93 31.53 1.41
N GLY A 823 15.13 32.11 1.40
CA GLY A 823 15.34 33.56 1.50
C GLY A 823 15.18 34.31 0.16
N GLY A 824 15.33 33.61 -0.96
CA GLY A 824 15.24 34.15 -2.32
C GLY A 824 13.83 34.12 -2.89
N HIS A 825 12.92 34.95 -2.35
CA HIS A 825 11.64 35.36 -2.96
C HIS A 825 10.87 34.33 -3.83
N SER A 826 10.18 33.36 -3.21
CA SER A 826 9.03 32.70 -3.85
C SER A 826 7.74 33.51 -3.60
N CYS A 827 7.55 34.64 -4.28
CA CYS A 827 6.23 35.28 -4.34
C CYS A 827 5.36 34.51 -5.35
N ALA A 828 4.80 33.38 -4.93
CA ALA A 828 3.86 32.61 -5.73
C ALA A 828 2.55 33.40 -5.92
N LEU A 829 2.31 33.89 -7.14
CA LEU A 829 0.98 34.29 -7.57
C LEU A 829 0.13 33.02 -7.74
N LYS A 830 -0.77 32.78 -6.79
CA LYS A 830 -1.95 31.93 -7.01
C LYS A 830 -2.77 32.55 -8.13
N THR A 831 -2.63 32.01 -9.35
CA THR A 831 -3.69 31.65 -10.31
C THR A 831 -3.17 31.76 -11.74
N ARG A 832 -2.93 30.62 -12.38
CA ARG A 832 -3.44 30.29 -13.72
C ARG A 832 -3.36 28.77 -13.90
N ARG A 833 -4.52 28.13 -14.05
CA ARG A 833 -4.62 26.83 -14.69
C ARG A 833 -4.47 27.07 -16.19
N THR A 834 -3.55 26.39 -16.83
CA THR A 834 -3.59 26.14 -18.26
C THR A 834 -3.20 24.69 -18.51
N VAL A 835 -3.93 24.12 -19.46
CA VAL A 835 -4.11 22.73 -19.91
C VAL A 835 -2.88 21.84 -19.84
#